data_AF-A0A1F8UQI8-F1
#
_entry.id   AF-A0A1F8UQI8-F1
#
_cell.length_a   1.000
_cell.length_b   1.000
_cell.length_c   1.000
_cell.angle_alpha   90.00
_cell.angle_beta   90.00
_cell.angle_gamma   90.00
#
_symmetry.space_group_name_H-M   'P 1'
#
loop_
_entity.id
_entity.type
_entity.pdbx_description
1 polymer ?
#
loop_
_entity_poly.entity_id
_entity_poly.type
_entity_poly.pdbx_seq_one_letter_code
_entity_poly.pdbx_strand_id
1 'polypeptide(L)'
;MTELQENAINKRNSYWDNIKGILISLVVLGHFLWAYYGLGFAGYIISFVYFFHMPAFAFVSGFFSKSDNSKSMISVFKLIVIYIIFNTIMMIYSFFLFNTSFQFITPYYSFWFLISLIIWRLVIKYVKITNHIFIISIIVAIFIGFWSDVTNVFAISRTIVLFPFFIIGYKLSLDKINDFIDSRKPLDYFKGICLLLSTIFISCSFIYKYAKLSESNLLMESYDSMLDLTFRIVIIGIAGLMITSIFILTPKKPLPFFCKWGRSSLVIYVLHRFITLVFMKVFPASNYNEYYIIFAFCASAVTLLILGSDIILHKFNWMINKIIDVFLFQDSDQNKYIRNIFIKISVVLLITCLLIPTYKTLILSIKTIAATQNNSVTVDKNDSAGDIHKVITSDQEAVLKDAVTIAFVGDLILLQDQVKGAYSDSSGEYEFDSMFKYAKKYLTEADIAIGVFEGPTAGEDAGYSTSNYNDGLPLYLNYPDTFVRAVKDSGIDLVSTANNHLLDKGEEGTIRTLDILDQEGLLHVGSYRNVEEKDSVLIIKEKGVRIAVLAYTYGSNGFTEKYFLQDNTSLTSIIVEPTSKYFEEIKAKVLLDFEKIRNMKNPPDLIAVIPHMGSQFTHNTDTYQDTWNDIFVKAGADIILGDHSHAVQPIEFSTTVNDKGEEKQAVIVNCPGNFANSYVENDGDATSIVEVYIDPQTKQVISAGVIPMYTQSPSNGTYRALPIYNILNDTVLQNEISRYEMIRVDEVQSIVSSVMLGVKLTLDQVQERYYIFPEGYVRQPVKAMKITDEMTKTDLYKLFCKSKTVCFVGDSITAGSENGGYSWYEPLMASFPDSIVYKEAWGAATTLTLLEKIETIARHSADLYVIAIGTNDVRYRNKKTCAMDASSYIENINSLIVKILSKKPNAHFVLISPWLALDNDPYTQISVEKRDLMLSQFGEALRLYCEKKDYCFIDPNPAIDEMFLRCSPSKYLIDHIHPNASVGINLYSEKVLTYK
;
A
#
# COMPACT_ATOMS: atom_id res chain seq x y z
N MET A 1 48.67 -14.48 -33.84
CA MET A 1 49.09 -13.06 -33.80
C MET A 1 50.56 -13.05 -33.48
N THR A 2 51.37 -12.36 -34.30
CA THR A 2 52.81 -12.23 -34.07
C THR A 2 53.09 -11.30 -32.88
N GLU A 3 54.21 -11.48 -32.18
CA GLU A 3 54.69 -10.69 -31.04
C GLU A 3 54.63 -9.15 -31.26
N LEU A 4 54.66 -8.71 -32.52
CA LEU A 4 54.48 -7.30 -32.92
C LEU A 4 53.02 -6.81 -32.79
N GLN A 5 52.01 -7.66 -32.95
CA GLN A 5 50.60 -7.32 -32.70
C GLN A 5 50.26 -7.28 -31.20
N GLU A 6 50.91 -8.11 -30.38
CA GLU A 6 50.77 -8.04 -28.91
C GLU A 6 51.41 -6.78 -28.33
N ASN A 7 52.57 -6.37 -28.84
CA ASN A 7 53.23 -5.12 -28.41
C ASN A 7 52.48 -3.84 -28.83
N ALA A 8 51.71 -3.88 -29.93
CA ALA A 8 50.83 -2.77 -30.32
C ALA A 8 49.59 -2.62 -29.42
N ILE A 9 49.10 -3.73 -28.84
CA ILE A 9 47.94 -3.73 -27.93
C ILE A 9 48.33 -3.20 -26.53
N ASN A 10 49.60 -3.31 -26.13
CA ASN A 10 50.10 -2.86 -24.83
C ASN A 10 50.48 -1.36 -24.76
N LYS A 11 50.48 -0.62 -25.88
CA LYS A 11 50.69 0.83 -25.85
C LYS A 11 49.34 1.53 -25.62
N ARG A 12 49.05 1.86 -24.35
CA ARG A 12 47.81 2.52 -23.91
C ARG A 12 47.48 3.73 -24.80
N ASN A 13 46.33 3.69 -25.47
CA ASN A 13 45.95 4.67 -26.48
C ASN A 13 45.18 5.86 -25.85
N SER A 14 45.81 7.04 -25.83
CA SER A 14 45.25 8.27 -25.26
C SER A 14 43.93 8.72 -25.89
N TYR A 15 43.67 8.38 -27.15
CA TYR A 15 42.40 8.69 -27.82
C TYR A 15 41.21 8.04 -27.10
N TRP A 16 41.32 6.75 -26.76
CA TRP A 16 40.24 6.04 -26.07
C TRP A 16 40.09 6.44 -24.61
N ASP A 17 41.20 6.76 -23.94
CA ASP A 17 41.16 7.31 -22.59
C ASP A 17 40.49 8.70 -22.58
N ASN A 18 40.71 9.55 -23.60
CA ASN A 18 39.99 10.81 -23.76
C ASN A 18 38.48 10.58 -23.90
N ILE A 19 38.03 9.65 -24.77
CA ILE A 19 36.60 9.33 -24.95
C ILE A 19 35.98 8.85 -23.64
N LYS A 20 36.57 7.86 -22.97
CA LYS A 20 36.06 7.35 -21.69
C LYS A 20 36.00 8.44 -20.64
N GLY A 21 36.96 9.36 -20.64
CA GLY A 21 37.01 10.52 -19.75
C GLY A 21 35.84 11.48 -19.97
N ILE A 22 35.54 11.81 -21.23
CA ILE A 22 34.41 12.66 -21.58
C ILE A 22 33.10 12.00 -21.14
N LEU A 23 32.91 10.72 -21.51
CA LEU A 23 31.68 10.00 -21.19
C LEU A 23 31.48 9.82 -19.67
N ILE A 24 32.53 9.47 -18.90
CA ILE A 24 32.37 9.29 -17.45
C ILE A 24 32.05 10.61 -16.75
N SER A 25 32.55 11.74 -17.28
CA SER A 25 32.22 13.06 -16.75
C SER A 25 30.73 13.38 -16.94
N LEU A 26 30.16 12.99 -18.07
CA LEU A 26 28.73 13.13 -18.36
C LEU A 26 27.87 12.22 -17.48
N VAL A 27 28.29 10.98 -17.20
CA VAL A 27 27.61 10.08 -16.25
C VAL A 27 27.53 10.71 -14.86
N VAL A 28 28.67 11.21 -14.36
CA VAL A 28 28.73 11.82 -13.02
C VAL A 28 27.82 13.04 -12.96
N LEU A 29 27.93 13.95 -13.94
CA LEU A 29 27.07 15.14 -14.01
C LEU A 29 25.58 14.79 -14.10
N GLY A 30 25.23 13.84 -14.97
CA GLY A 30 23.84 13.37 -15.12
C GLY A 30 23.26 12.82 -13.82
N HIS A 31 24.07 12.16 -12.99
CA HIS A 31 23.62 11.64 -11.69
C HIS A 31 23.52 12.70 -10.59
N PHE A 32 24.30 13.78 -10.64
CA PHE A 32 24.10 14.93 -9.76
C PHE A 32 22.84 15.72 -10.10
N LEU A 33 22.47 15.77 -11.39
CA LEU A 33 21.29 16.49 -11.86
C LEU A 33 20.01 15.65 -11.88
N TRP A 34 20.09 14.33 -11.68
CA TRP A 34 18.94 13.40 -11.76
C TRP A 34 17.79 13.74 -10.84
N ALA A 35 18.08 14.21 -9.63
CA ALA A 35 17.06 14.65 -8.68
C ALA A 35 16.19 15.82 -9.20
N TYR A 36 16.66 16.54 -10.21
CA TYR A 36 16.01 17.72 -10.78
C TYR A 36 15.49 17.47 -12.19
N TYR A 37 15.38 16.21 -12.59
CA TYR A 37 14.67 15.85 -13.81
C TYR A 37 13.25 16.44 -13.79
N GLY A 38 12.83 17.02 -14.90
CA GLY A 38 11.57 17.75 -15.00
C GLY A 38 11.56 19.15 -14.37
N LEU A 39 12.67 19.63 -13.77
CA LEU A 39 12.74 20.96 -13.15
C LEU A 39 13.72 21.90 -13.88
N GLY A 40 13.23 23.10 -14.19
CA GLY A 40 14.03 24.22 -14.73
C GLY A 40 14.96 23.84 -15.89
N PHE A 41 16.11 24.52 -15.96
CA PHE A 41 17.12 24.24 -16.98
C PHE A 41 17.86 22.90 -16.74
N ALA A 42 17.91 22.41 -15.49
CA ALA A 42 18.52 21.12 -15.17
C ALA A 42 17.84 19.95 -15.90
N GLY A 43 16.51 19.99 -16.01
CA GLY A 43 15.69 19.03 -16.78
C GLY A 43 16.14 18.91 -18.25
N TYR A 44 16.40 20.04 -18.91
CA TYR A 44 16.88 20.03 -20.31
C TYR A 44 18.29 19.45 -20.44
N ILE A 45 19.19 19.82 -19.53
CA ILE A 45 20.57 19.31 -19.52
C ILE A 45 20.54 17.78 -19.37
N ILE A 46 19.73 17.27 -18.44
CA ILE A 46 19.71 15.84 -18.16
C ILE A 46 19.11 15.03 -19.31
N SER A 47 17.97 15.45 -19.86
CA SER A 47 17.38 14.79 -21.03
C SER A 47 18.37 14.74 -22.20
N PHE A 48 19.09 15.85 -22.44
CA PHE A 48 20.11 15.91 -23.48
C PHE A 48 21.27 14.93 -23.25
N VAL A 49 21.82 14.87 -22.03
CA VAL A 49 22.90 13.92 -21.71
C VAL A 49 22.42 12.48 -21.86
N TYR A 50 21.19 12.17 -21.44
CA TYR A 50 20.60 10.84 -21.45
C TYR A 50 20.39 10.24 -22.85
N PHE A 51 20.28 11.07 -23.89
CA PHE A 51 20.15 10.57 -25.27
C PHE A 51 21.33 9.74 -25.76
N PHE A 52 22.56 9.97 -25.28
CA PHE A 52 23.73 9.37 -25.93
C PHE A 52 24.81 8.86 -25.00
N HIS A 53 24.90 9.30 -23.74
CA HIS A 53 26.06 8.96 -22.91
C HIS A 53 26.19 7.44 -22.65
N MET A 54 25.08 6.74 -22.37
CA MET A 54 25.08 5.27 -22.18
C MET A 54 25.20 4.49 -23.48
N PRO A 55 24.50 4.83 -24.58
CA PRO A 55 24.78 4.26 -25.90
C PRO A 55 26.26 4.37 -26.30
N ALA A 56 26.88 5.53 -26.06
CA ALA A 56 28.30 5.75 -26.34
C ALA A 56 29.20 4.88 -25.47
N PHE A 57 28.88 4.73 -24.17
CA PHE A 57 29.59 3.82 -23.29
C PHE A 57 29.45 2.35 -23.69
N ALA A 58 28.26 1.92 -24.11
CA ALA A 58 28.02 0.57 -24.62
C ALA A 58 28.86 0.30 -25.87
N PHE A 59 28.93 1.26 -26.80
CA PHE A 59 29.78 1.19 -27.99
C PHE A 59 31.26 1.04 -27.64
N VAL A 60 31.79 1.89 -26.76
CA VAL A 60 33.20 1.82 -26.32
C VAL A 60 33.48 0.49 -25.61
N SER A 61 32.57 0.02 -24.75
CA SER A 61 32.69 -1.27 -24.07
C SER A 61 32.69 -2.45 -25.05
N GLY A 62 31.89 -2.38 -26.11
CA GLY A 62 31.88 -3.36 -27.20
C GLY A 62 33.24 -3.46 -27.89
N PHE A 63 33.86 -2.31 -28.18
CA PHE A 63 35.18 -2.26 -28.80
C PHE A 63 36.27 -2.94 -27.94
N PHE A 64 36.29 -2.68 -26.63
CA PHE A 64 37.28 -3.28 -25.71
C PHE A 64 37.02 -4.77 -25.41
N SER A 65 35.81 -5.27 -25.65
CA SER A 65 35.43 -6.66 -25.37
C SER A 65 35.94 -7.68 -26.40
N LYS A 66 36.76 -7.25 -27.37
CA LYS A 66 37.38 -8.12 -28.40
C LYS A 66 38.58 -8.91 -27.90
N SER A 67 39.32 -8.36 -26.92
CA SER A 67 40.55 -8.96 -26.39
C SER A 67 40.28 -10.29 -25.68
N ASP A 68 41.21 -11.24 -25.80
CA ASP A 68 41.07 -12.55 -25.16
C ASP A 68 40.98 -12.44 -23.63
N ASN A 69 41.67 -11.45 -23.05
CA ASN A 69 41.53 -11.10 -21.64
C ASN A 69 40.10 -10.69 -21.27
N SER A 70 39.41 -9.92 -22.12
CA SER A 70 38.02 -9.48 -21.84
C SER A 70 36.98 -10.58 -22.07
N LYS A 71 37.31 -11.59 -22.89
CA LYS A 71 36.50 -12.80 -23.10
C LYS A 71 36.71 -13.87 -22.02
N SER A 72 37.79 -13.75 -21.24
CA SER A 72 38.10 -14.69 -20.17
C SER A 72 36.99 -14.70 -19.10
N MET A 73 36.72 -15.88 -18.53
CA MET A 73 35.79 -16.00 -17.41
C MET A 73 36.28 -15.21 -16.18
N ILE A 74 37.58 -15.04 -16.02
CA ILE A 74 38.19 -14.25 -14.94
C ILE A 74 37.76 -12.78 -15.05
N SER A 75 37.72 -12.21 -16.25
CA SER A 75 37.27 -10.82 -16.44
C SER A 75 35.78 -10.65 -16.17
N VAL A 76 34.94 -11.60 -16.60
CA VAL A 76 33.50 -11.60 -16.29
C VAL A 76 33.29 -11.75 -14.79
N PHE A 77 34.04 -12.65 -14.15
CA PHE A 77 33.99 -12.89 -12.72
C PHE A 77 34.37 -11.64 -11.91
N LYS A 78 35.42 -10.92 -12.32
CA LYS A 78 35.81 -9.65 -11.73
C LYS A 78 34.66 -8.63 -11.75
N LEU A 79 33.87 -8.57 -12.83
CA LEU A 79 32.70 -7.69 -12.91
C LEU A 79 31.58 -8.15 -11.98
N ILE A 80 31.32 -9.46 -11.87
CA ILE A 80 30.32 -10.02 -10.95
C ILE A 80 30.67 -9.67 -9.51
N VAL A 81 31.93 -9.86 -9.11
CA VAL A 81 32.41 -9.53 -7.75
C VAL A 81 32.23 -8.03 -7.47
N ILE A 82 32.62 -7.16 -8.40
CA ILE A 82 32.43 -5.71 -8.26
C ILE A 82 30.94 -5.37 -8.13
N TYR A 83 30.08 -5.95 -8.98
CA TYR A 83 28.64 -5.73 -8.92
C TYR A 83 28.07 -6.13 -7.55
N ILE A 84 28.31 -7.36 -7.10
CA ILE A 84 27.76 -7.87 -5.83
C ILE A 84 28.20 -6.98 -4.66
N ILE A 85 29.49 -6.66 -4.56
CA ILE A 85 30.01 -5.87 -3.44
C ILE A 85 29.38 -4.48 -3.43
N PHE A 86 29.48 -3.75 -4.54
CA PHE A 86 29.09 -2.35 -4.53
C PHE A 86 27.58 -2.13 -4.63
N ASN A 87 26.84 -3.02 -5.30
CA ASN A 87 25.39 -3.00 -5.26
C ASN A 87 24.88 -3.25 -3.84
N THR A 88 25.44 -4.25 -3.13
CA THR A 88 25.08 -4.52 -1.72
C THR A 88 25.39 -3.33 -0.82
N ILE A 89 26.61 -2.79 -0.90
CA ILE A 89 27.01 -1.63 -0.09
C ILE A 89 26.09 -0.44 -0.38
N MET A 90 25.73 -0.22 -1.65
CA MET A 90 24.83 0.87 -2.01
C MET A 90 23.40 0.67 -1.51
N MET A 91 22.87 -0.56 -1.57
CA MET A 91 21.56 -0.86 -0.99
C MET A 91 21.54 -0.59 0.52
N ILE A 92 22.59 -1.02 1.24
CA ILE A 92 22.76 -0.72 2.67
C ILE A 92 22.84 0.79 2.89
N TYR A 93 23.65 1.48 2.09
CA TYR A 93 23.84 2.93 2.19
C TYR A 93 22.55 3.72 1.94
N SER A 94 21.80 3.35 0.89
CA SER A 94 20.50 3.94 0.54
C SER A 94 19.45 3.64 1.61
N PHE A 95 19.41 2.42 2.14
CA PHE A 95 18.53 2.05 3.25
C PHE A 95 18.75 2.96 4.47
N PHE A 96 20.00 3.22 4.86
CA PHE A 96 20.30 4.12 5.98
C PHE A 96 19.98 5.60 5.70
N LEU A 97 20.10 6.05 4.44
CA LEU A 97 19.87 7.45 4.10
C LEU A 97 18.39 7.79 3.85
N PHE A 98 17.64 6.86 3.25
CA PHE A 98 16.31 7.07 2.66
C PHE A 98 15.28 5.97 2.99
N ASN A 99 15.61 4.97 3.82
CA ASN A 99 14.72 3.87 4.22
C ASN A 99 14.17 3.01 3.05
N THR A 100 14.93 2.90 1.96
CA THR A 100 14.54 2.14 0.75
C THR A 100 14.59 0.62 0.94
N SER A 101 13.73 -0.13 0.25
CA SER A 101 13.71 -1.60 0.28
C SER A 101 14.95 -2.24 -0.37
N PHE A 102 15.28 -3.47 0.03
CA PHE A 102 16.40 -4.23 -0.54
C PHE A 102 15.93 -5.07 -1.73
N GLN A 103 16.25 -4.65 -2.96
CA GLN A 103 16.00 -5.42 -4.17
C GLN A 103 17.31 -5.81 -4.83
N PHE A 104 17.66 -7.10 -4.78
CA PHE A 104 18.96 -7.57 -5.30
C PHE A 104 18.94 -7.86 -6.81
N ILE A 105 17.75 -8.23 -7.29
CA ILE A 105 17.48 -8.62 -8.69
C ILE A 105 17.30 -7.37 -9.56
N THR A 106 16.75 -6.30 -8.98
CA THR A 106 16.68 -4.97 -9.58
C THR A 106 17.95 -4.21 -9.18
N PRO A 107 18.94 -4.03 -10.07
CA PRO A 107 20.17 -3.33 -9.71
C PRO A 107 19.84 -1.91 -9.23
N TYR A 108 20.51 -1.46 -8.17
CA TYR A 108 20.38 -0.07 -7.75
C TYR A 108 20.81 0.83 -8.92
N TYR A 109 20.09 1.94 -9.13
CA TYR A 109 20.01 2.69 -10.40
C TYR A 109 21.33 2.90 -11.16
N SER A 110 22.50 3.03 -10.51
CA SER A 110 23.76 3.18 -11.24
C SER A 110 24.35 1.88 -11.76
N PHE A 111 24.14 0.72 -11.12
CA PHE A 111 24.92 -0.51 -11.33
C PHE A 111 24.40 -1.42 -12.44
N TRP A 112 23.26 -1.09 -13.05
CA TRP A 112 22.69 -1.88 -14.15
C TRP A 112 23.68 -2.13 -15.28
N PHE A 113 24.53 -1.15 -15.60
CA PHE A 113 25.48 -1.28 -16.72
C PHE A 113 26.54 -2.35 -16.47
N LEU A 114 26.87 -2.69 -15.21
CA LEU A 114 27.74 -3.83 -14.92
C LEU A 114 27.05 -5.15 -15.29
N ILE A 115 25.76 -5.29 -14.95
CA ILE A 115 24.95 -6.45 -15.35
C ILE A 115 24.88 -6.54 -16.87
N SER A 116 24.54 -5.44 -17.55
CA SER A 116 24.49 -5.41 -19.02
C SER A 116 25.83 -5.80 -19.63
N LEU A 117 26.95 -5.29 -19.10
CA LEU A 117 28.29 -5.63 -19.58
C LEU A 117 28.65 -7.11 -19.34
N ILE A 118 28.25 -7.70 -18.21
CA ILE A 118 28.40 -9.13 -17.92
C ILE A 118 27.61 -9.94 -18.97
N ILE A 119 26.33 -9.60 -19.17
CA ILE A 119 25.46 -10.28 -20.14
C ILE A 119 26.04 -10.18 -21.55
N TRP A 120 26.38 -8.97 -22.02
CA TRP A 120 26.92 -8.77 -23.36
C TRP A 120 28.22 -9.54 -23.58
N ARG A 121 29.12 -9.59 -22.58
CA ARG A 121 30.38 -10.36 -22.66
C ARG A 121 30.15 -11.87 -22.68
N LEU A 122 29.17 -12.37 -21.95
CA LEU A 122 28.75 -13.77 -22.02
C LEU A 122 28.15 -14.08 -23.40
N VAL A 123 27.27 -13.23 -23.91
CA VAL A 123 26.64 -13.40 -25.22
C VAL A 123 27.71 -13.47 -26.33
N ILE A 124 28.64 -12.52 -26.43
CA ILE A 124 29.68 -12.57 -27.48
C ILE A 124 30.64 -13.76 -27.38
N LYS A 125 30.73 -14.39 -26.19
CA LYS A 125 31.56 -15.58 -25.99
C LYS A 125 30.89 -16.82 -26.57
N TYR A 126 29.58 -16.96 -26.39
CA TYR A 126 28.81 -18.14 -26.81
C TYR A 126 28.09 -17.96 -28.14
N VAL A 127 27.89 -16.72 -28.58
CA VAL A 127 27.13 -16.37 -29.78
C VAL A 127 28.04 -15.73 -30.82
N LYS A 128 28.11 -16.36 -32.00
CA LYS A 128 28.86 -15.83 -33.14
C LYS A 128 28.14 -14.61 -33.72
N ILE A 129 28.71 -13.43 -33.53
CA ILE A 129 28.14 -12.16 -34.03
C ILE A 129 28.18 -12.11 -35.57
N THR A 130 27.04 -12.39 -36.21
CA THR A 130 26.84 -12.28 -37.67
C THR A 130 26.13 -10.97 -38.06
N ASN A 131 25.90 -10.74 -39.35
CA ASN A 131 25.06 -9.62 -39.79
C ASN A 131 23.58 -9.83 -39.43
N HIS A 132 23.09 -11.06 -39.44
CA HIS A 132 21.73 -11.38 -38.99
C HIS A 132 21.50 -11.04 -37.52
N ILE A 133 22.44 -11.39 -36.63
CA ILE A 133 22.30 -11.08 -35.19
C ILE A 133 22.30 -9.57 -34.94
N PHE A 134 23.06 -8.81 -35.71
CA PHE A 134 23.04 -7.35 -35.63
C PHE A 134 21.69 -6.78 -36.04
N ILE A 135 21.13 -7.22 -37.17
CA ILE A 135 19.79 -6.78 -37.62
C ILE A 135 18.73 -7.19 -36.60
N ILE A 136 18.76 -8.43 -36.10
CA ILE A 136 17.86 -8.91 -35.05
C ILE A 136 17.98 -8.04 -33.80
N SER A 137 19.20 -7.67 -33.37
CA SER A 137 19.37 -6.82 -32.19
C SER A 137 18.72 -5.44 -32.34
N ILE A 138 18.72 -4.86 -33.54
CA ILE A 138 18.05 -3.58 -33.83
C ILE A 138 16.54 -3.74 -33.78
N ILE A 139 16.01 -4.78 -34.43
CA ILE A 139 14.57 -5.08 -34.43
C ILE A 139 14.10 -5.28 -32.99
N VAL A 140 14.80 -6.12 -32.22
CA VAL A 140 14.44 -6.38 -30.82
C VAL A 140 14.56 -5.10 -29.97
N ALA A 141 15.61 -4.28 -30.14
CA ALA A 141 15.74 -3.02 -29.40
C ALA A 141 14.55 -2.05 -29.62
N ILE A 142 13.98 -2.06 -30.83
CA ILE A 142 12.82 -1.24 -31.20
C ILE A 142 11.51 -1.84 -30.67
N PHE A 143 11.31 -3.15 -30.79
CA PHE A 143 10.02 -3.78 -30.45
C PHE A 143 9.91 -4.26 -29.00
N ILE A 144 11.02 -4.40 -28.26
CA ILE A 144 10.96 -4.89 -26.88
C ILE A 144 10.14 -3.99 -25.95
N GLY A 145 9.99 -2.70 -26.28
CA GLY A 145 9.17 -1.77 -25.50
C GLY A 145 7.67 -2.12 -25.47
N PHE A 146 7.16 -2.90 -26.43
CA PHE A 146 5.76 -3.35 -26.42
C PHE A 146 5.46 -4.43 -25.37
N TRP A 147 6.50 -5.00 -24.75
CA TRP A 147 6.35 -6.06 -23.78
C TRP A 147 6.45 -5.48 -22.36
N SER A 148 5.30 -5.17 -21.76
CA SER A 148 5.20 -4.54 -20.44
C SER A 148 5.80 -5.39 -19.30
N ASP A 149 5.81 -6.72 -19.42
CA ASP A 149 6.45 -7.61 -18.43
C ASP A 149 7.98 -7.47 -18.38
N VAL A 150 8.59 -6.81 -19.38
CA VAL A 150 10.03 -6.55 -19.45
C VAL A 150 10.37 -5.35 -18.56
N THR A 151 10.32 -5.59 -17.25
CA THR A 151 10.61 -4.59 -16.22
C THR A 151 12.11 -4.31 -16.07
N ASN A 152 12.47 -3.42 -15.15
CA ASN A 152 13.88 -3.12 -14.82
C ASN A 152 14.57 -4.24 -14.00
N VAL A 153 13.93 -5.40 -13.84
CA VAL A 153 14.52 -6.62 -13.28
C VAL A 153 15.76 -7.01 -14.11
N PHE A 154 16.91 -7.13 -13.46
CA PHE A 154 18.24 -7.27 -14.08
C PHE A 154 18.59 -6.20 -15.14
N ALA A 155 17.84 -5.09 -15.19
CA ALA A 155 17.91 -4.08 -16.24
C ALA A 155 17.86 -4.67 -17.66
N ILE A 156 17.00 -5.67 -17.85
CA ILE A 156 16.95 -6.43 -19.10
C ILE A 156 16.50 -5.57 -20.28
N SER A 157 15.57 -4.63 -20.09
CA SER A 157 15.14 -3.71 -21.15
C SER A 157 16.32 -2.88 -21.69
N ARG A 158 17.02 -2.15 -20.83
CA ARG A 158 18.22 -1.36 -21.19
C ARG A 158 19.32 -2.22 -21.80
N THR A 159 19.52 -3.43 -21.26
CA THR A 159 20.51 -4.38 -21.77
C THR A 159 20.23 -4.75 -23.23
N ILE A 160 18.96 -4.98 -23.57
CA ILE A 160 18.54 -5.34 -24.93
C ILE A 160 18.61 -4.11 -25.85
N VAL A 161 18.04 -2.97 -25.43
CA VAL A 161 17.96 -1.76 -26.26
C VAL A 161 19.34 -1.20 -26.61
N LEU A 162 20.31 -1.31 -25.70
CA LEU A 162 21.67 -0.79 -25.94
C LEU A 162 22.62 -1.82 -26.59
N PHE A 163 22.19 -3.07 -26.75
CA PHE A 163 23.01 -4.12 -27.35
C PHE A 163 23.48 -3.83 -28.79
N PRO A 164 22.68 -3.20 -29.68
CA PRO A 164 23.14 -2.82 -31.01
C PRO A 164 24.39 -1.94 -30.98
N PHE A 165 24.45 -0.95 -30.09
CA PHE A 165 25.63 -0.07 -29.94
C PHE A 165 26.86 -0.86 -29.51
N PHE A 166 26.69 -1.79 -28.57
CA PHE A 166 27.75 -2.70 -28.15
C PHE A 166 28.26 -3.57 -29.31
N ILE A 167 27.37 -4.13 -30.14
CA ILE A 167 27.74 -4.92 -31.32
C ILE A 167 28.52 -4.07 -32.34
N ILE A 168 28.09 -2.83 -32.61
CA ILE A 168 28.79 -1.95 -33.56
C ILE A 168 30.23 -1.71 -33.10
N GLY A 169 30.44 -1.38 -31.82
CA GLY A 169 31.78 -1.26 -31.24
C GLY A 169 32.58 -2.57 -31.36
N TYR A 170 31.94 -3.71 -31.08
CA TYR A 170 32.55 -5.03 -31.20
C TYR A 170 32.93 -5.42 -32.64
N LYS A 171 32.22 -4.94 -33.66
CA LYS A 171 32.54 -5.20 -35.08
C LYS A 171 33.62 -4.26 -35.65
N LEU A 172 33.88 -3.12 -35.01
CA LEU A 172 34.76 -2.08 -35.55
C LEU A 172 36.26 -2.46 -35.59
N SER A 173 36.86 -2.64 -36.76
CA SER A 173 38.27 -3.07 -36.88
C SER A 173 39.27 -2.10 -36.24
N LEU A 174 40.26 -2.63 -35.51
CA LEU A 174 41.36 -1.87 -34.91
C LEU A 174 42.16 -1.09 -35.97
N ASP A 175 42.52 -1.75 -37.07
CA ASP A 175 43.33 -1.15 -38.14
C ASP A 175 42.59 0.00 -38.80
N LYS A 176 41.31 -0.20 -39.15
CA LYS A 176 40.46 0.84 -39.75
C LYS A 176 40.29 2.06 -38.85
N ILE A 177 40.21 1.87 -37.54
CA ILE A 177 40.12 2.98 -36.58
C ILE A 177 41.44 3.73 -36.49
N ASN A 178 42.57 3.02 -36.39
CA ASN A 178 43.87 3.66 -36.31
C ASN A 178 44.16 4.45 -37.58
N ASP A 179 43.85 3.87 -38.75
CA ASP A 179 43.93 4.55 -40.04
C ASP A 179 43.04 5.79 -40.07
N PHE A 180 41.79 5.67 -39.61
CA PHE A 180 40.89 6.82 -39.48
C PHE A 180 41.47 7.90 -38.55
N ILE A 181 42.00 7.52 -37.38
CA ILE A 181 42.56 8.46 -36.40
C ILE A 181 43.76 9.22 -36.96
N ASP A 182 44.61 8.53 -37.71
CA ASP A 182 45.87 9.07 -38.19
C ASP A 182 45.71 9.85 -39.50
N SER A 183 44.66 9.57 -40.28
CA SER A 183 44.37 10.24 -41.55
C SER A 183 43.44 11.44 -41.47
N ARG A 184 42.92 11.79 -40.27
CA ARG A 184 42.00 12.95 -40.10
C ARG A 184 42.65 14.26 -40.52
N LYS A 185 41.98 14.99 -41.41
CA LYS A 185 42.36 16.34 -41.86
C LYS A 185 41.61 17.42 -41.05
N PRO A 186 42.06 18.68 -41.03
CA PRO A 186 41.32 19.79 -40.41
C PRO A 186 39.85 19.88 -40.87
N LEU A 187 39.58 19.55 -42.14
CA LEU A 187 38.23 19.50 -42.70
C LEU A 187 37.32 18.46 -42.01
N ASP A 188 37.87 17.34 -41.54
CA ASP A 188 37.09 16.31 -40.86
C ASP A 188 36.65 16.77 -39.47
N TYR A 189 37.51 17.53 -38.76
CA TYR A 189 37.12 18.19 -37.52
C TYR A 189 36.01 19.23 -37.76
N PHE A 190 36.09 20.01 -38.84
CA PHE A 190 35.03 20.94 -39.21
C PHE A 190 33.69 20.23 -39.48
N LYS A 191 33.70 19.11 -40.23
CA LYS A 191 32.52 18.26 -40.44
C LYS A 191 31.99 17.71 -39.11
N GLY A 192 32.87 17.28 -38.21
CA GLY A 192 32.52 16.84 -36.87
C GLY A 192 31.84 17.93 -36.04
N ILE A 193 32.31 19.18 -36.12
CA ILE A 193 31.70 20.32 -35.42
C ILE A 193 30.32 20.61 -36.00
N CYS A 194 30.18 20.61 -37.33
CA CYS A 194 28.88 20.80 -37.99
C CYS A 194 27.89 19.69 -37.60
N LEU A 195 28.34 18.44 -37.55
CA LEU A 195 27.54 17.31 -37.11
C LEU A 195 27.14 17.43 -35.63
N LEU A 196 28.07 17.86 -34.76
CA LEU A 196 27.79 18.09 -33.35
C LEU A 196 26.73 19.18 -33.16
N LEU A 197 26.92 20.35 -33.79
CA LEU A 197 26.02 21.49 -33.65
C LEU A 197 24.63 21.19 -34.21
N SER A 198 24.55 20.51 -35.37
CA SER A 198 23.26 20.08 -35.93
C SER A 198 22.58 19.04 -35.04
N THR A 199 23.33 18.08 -34.49
CA THR A 199 22.77 17.08 -33.56
C THR A 199 22.30 17.74 -32.26
N ILE A 200 23.05 18.71 -31.70
CA ILE A 200 22.62 19.50 -30.53
C ILE A 200 21.33 20.25 -30.85
N PHE A 201 21.26 20.92 -32.01
CA PHE A 201 20.06 21.65 -32.41
C PHE A 201 18.84 20.73 -32.56
N ILE A 202 19.02 19.55 -33.19
CA ILE A 202 17.96 18.53 -33.31
C ILE A 202 17.54 18.04 -31.92
N SER A 203 18.49 17.72 -31.04
CA SER A 203 18.18 17.26 -29.67
C SER A 203 17.45 18.32 -28.87
N CYS A 204 17.90 19.58 -28.88
CA CYS A 204 17.25 20.68 -28.18
C CYS A 204 15.86 20.96 -28.74
N SER A 205 15.70 20.93 -30.07
CA SER A 205 14.39 21.10 -30.72
C SER A 205 13.44 19.95 -30.38
N PHE A 206 13.96 18.72 -30.31
CA PHE A 206 13.20 17.53 -29.94
C PHE A 206 12.75 17.60 -28.47
N ILE A 207 13.65 17.94 -27.54
CA ILE A 207 13.33 18.11 -26.12
C ILE A 207 12.34 19.28 -25.90
N TYR A 208 12.53 20.39 -26.61
CA TYR A 208 11.65 21.55 -26.53
C TYR A 208 10.25 21.24 -27.07
N LYS A 209 10.16 20.53 -28.22
CA LYS A 209 8.89 20.17 -28.85
C LYS A 209 8.10 19.15 -28.02
N TYR A 210 8.77 18.15 -27.46
CA TYR A 210 8.15 17.09 -26.66
C TYR A 210 8.47 17.34 -25.19
N ALA A 211 7.96 18.46 -24.68
CA ALA A 211 8.24 18.98 -23.35
C ALA A 211 8.16 17.87 -22.29
N LYS A 212 9.32 17.54 -21.71
CA LYS A 212 9.57 16.49 -20.72
C LYS A 212 9.19 15.06 -21.19
N LEU A 213 9.96 14.55 -22.17
CA LEU A 213 10.09 13.10 -22.43
C LEU A 213 10.10 12.32 -21.13
N SER A 214 9.26 11.28 -21.01
CA SER A 214 9.06 10.54 -19.76
C SER A 214 10.35 9.87 -19.27
N GLU A 215 10.38 9.56 -17.97
CA GLU A 215 11.48 8.80 -17.38
C GLU A 215 11.67 7.47 -18.12
N SER A 216 10.57 6.76 -18.41
CA SER A 216 10.54 5.51 -19.18
C SER A 216 11.21 5.66 -20.56
N ASN A 217 10.99 6.79 -21.26
CA ASN A 217 11.64 7.03 -22.55
C ASN A 217 13.17 7.18 -22.41
N LEU A 218 13.65 7.96 -21.43
CA LEU A 218 15.08 8.18 -21.21
C LEU A 218 15.79 6.94 -20.65
N LEU A 219 15.07 6.12 -19.90
CA LEU A 219 15.53 4.87 -19.31
C LEU A 219 15.31 3.65 -20.20
N MET A 220 14.76 3.82 -21.40
CA MET A 220 14.52 2.76 -22.38
C MET A 220 13.65 1.63 -21.83
N GLU A 221 12.58 1.96 -21.11
CA GLU A 221 11.65 1.01 -20.45
C GLU A 221 10.50 0.61 -21.39
N SER A 222 9.33 0.18 -20.90
CA SER A 222 8.20 -0.16 -21.79
C SER A 222 7.61 1.07 -22.49
N TYR A 223 6.78 0.84 -23.51
CA TYR A 223 6.01 1.86 -24.20
C TYR A 223 4.64 2.01 -23.56
N ASP A 224 4.24 3.24 -23.29
CA ASP A 224 2.89 3.58 -22.84
C ASP A 224 2.01 3.95 -24.04
N SER A 225 2.63 4.34 -25.17
CA SER A 225 1.96 4.76 -26.40
C SER A 225 2.75 4.41 -27.67
N MET A 226 2.09 4.50 -28.84
CA MET A 226 2.78 4.41 -30.14
C MET A 226 3.79 5.55 -30.37
N LEU A 227 3.62 6.68 -29.66
CA LEU A 227 4.54 7.81 -29.76
C LEU A 227 5.91 7.47 -29.13
N ASP A 228 5.93 6.64 -28.09
CA ASP A 228 7.17 6.22 -27.41
C ASP A 228 8.07 5.36 -28.30
N LEU A 229 7.47 4.57 -29.20
CA LEU A 229 8.21 3.89 -30.27
C LEU A 229 8.95 4.89 -31.14
N THR A 230 8.27 5.97 -31.54
CA THR A 230 8.86 7.04 -32.36
C THR A 230 9.97 7.74 -31.58
N PHE A 231 9.74 8.05 -30.30
CA PHE A 231 10.76 8.63 -29.44
C PHE A 231 11.99 7.73 -29.32
N ARG A 232 11.81 6.41 -29.13
CA ARG A 232 12.94 5.47 -29.08
C ARG A 232 13.75 5.48 -30.36
N ILE A 233 13.10 5.47 -31.52
CA ILE A 233 13.78 5.51 -32.83
C ILE A 233 14.59 6.81 -32.95
N VAL A 234 13.99 7.95 -32.58
CA VAL A 234 14.66 9.27 -32.62
C VAL A 234 15.85 9.30 -31.66
N ILE A 235 15.69 8.84 -30.41
CA ILE A 235 16.77 8.83 -29.42
C ILE A 235 17.92 7.93 -29.87
N ILE A 236 17.63 6.73 -30.40
CA ILE A 236 18.66 5.83 -30.97
C ILE A 236 19.38 6.51 -32.14
N GLY A 237 18.66 7.23 -33.00
CA GLY A 237 19.22 8.00 -34.10
C GLY A 237 20.16 9.13 -33.62
N ILE A 238 19.69 9.95 -32.69
CA ILE A 238 20.47 11.03 -32.04
C ILE A 238 21.73 10.45 -31.40
N ALA A 239 21.62 9.33 -30.67
CA ALA A 239 22.74 8.65 -30.06
C ALA A 239 23.81 8.28 -31.09
N GLY A 240 23.41 7.71 -32.23
CA GLY A 240 24.34 7.36 -33.31
C GLY A 240 25.08 8.55 -33.91
N LEU A 241 24.38 9.67 -34.15
CA LEU A 241 24.97 10.91 -34.67
C LEU A 241 25.94 11.53 -33.65
N MET A 242 25.56 11.52 -32.37
CA MET A 242 26.39 12.06 -31.30
C MET A 242 27.65 11.22 -31.07
N ILE A 243 27.54 9.89 -31.06
CA ILE A 243 28.69 8.97 -30.99
C ILE A 243 29.67 9.26 -32.13
N THR A 244 29.15 9.41 -33.35
CA THR A 244 29.96 9.72 -34.54
C THR A 244 30.69 11.06 -34.39
N SER A 245 29.99 12.09 -33.90
CA SER A 245 30.56 13.41 -33.64
C SER A 245 31.68 13.37 -32.60
N ILE A 246 31.44 12.72 -31.46
CA ILE A 246 32.44 12.55 -30.38
C ILE A 246 33.69 11.84 -30.91
N PHE A 247 33.50 10.82 -31.76
CA PHE A 247 34.60 10.08 -32.37
C PHE A 247 35.45 10.94 -33.31
N ILE A 248 34.81 11.71 -34.19
CA ILE A 248 35.52 12.59 -35.13
C ILE A 248 36.30 13.67 -34.37
N LEU A 249 35.69 14.26 -33.34
CA LEU A 249 36.22 15.42 -32.64
C LEU A 249 37.29 15.10 -31.59
N THR A 250 37.33 13.86 -31.09
CA THR A 250 38.29 13.51 -30.04
C THR A 250 39.73 13.59 -30.57
N PRO A 251 40.62 14.36 -29.91
CA PRO A 251 42.00 14.46 -30.34
C PRO A 251 42.79 13.18 -30.04
N LYS A 252 43.78 12.89 -30.89
CA LYS A 252 44.76 11.81 -30.66
C LYS A 252 45.67 12.11 -29.45
N LYS A 253 45.98 13.39 -29.22
CA LYS A 253 46.84 13.84 -28.11
C LYS A 253 46.10 13.69 -26.77
N PRO A 254 46.79 13.33 -25.68
CA PRO A 254 46.17 13.18 -24.37
C PRO A 254 45.63 14.52 -23.86
N LEU A 255 44.36 14.54 -23.45
CA LEU A 255 43.78 15.65 -22.71
C LEU A 255 44.07 15.44 -21.22
N PRO A 256 44.75 16.37 -20.51
CA PRO A 256 45.32 16.11 -19.18
C PRO A 256 44.34 15.50 -18.16
N PHE A 257 43.14 16.08 -18.02
CA PHE A 257 42.13 15.60 -17.07
C PHE A 257 41.30 14.43 -17.61
N PHE A 258 40.76 14.55 -18.84
CA PHE A 258 39.92 13.50 -19.42
C PHE A 258 40.66 12.19 -19.61
N CYS A 259 41.92 12.23 -20.07
CA CYS A 259 42.74 11.02 -20.17
C CYS A 259 42.89 10.36 -18.78
N LYS A 260 43.14 11.14 -17.73
CA LYS A 260 43.21 10.62 -16.35
C LYS A 260 41.89 9.97 -15.91
N TRP A 261 40.76 10.63 -16.12
CA TRP A 261 39.45 10.10 -15.76
C TRP A 261 39.06 8.86 -16.56
N GLY A 262 39.40 8.82 -17.85
CA GLY A 262 39.15 7.64 -18.69
C GLY A 262 39.91 6.40 -18.22
N ARG A 263 41.15 6.58 -17.76
CA ARG A 263 41.96 5.52 -17.14
C ARG A 263 41.34 4.95 -15.87
N SER A 264 40.59 5.77 -15.13
CA SER A 264 39.93 5.43 -13.88
C SER A 264 38.41 5.24 -14.01
N SER A 265 37.89 5.16 -15.24
CA SER A 265 36.44 5.22 -15.53
C SER A 265 35.62 4.19 -14.75
N LEU A 266 36.09 2.94 -14.62
CA LEU A 266 35.40 1.91 -13.82
C LEU A 266 35.32 2.27 -12.33
N VAL A 267 36.39 2.82 -11.76
CA VAL A 267 36.45 3.20 -10.33
C VAL A 267 35.53 4.38 -10.05
N ILE A 268 35.57 5.39 -10.92
CA ILE A 268 34.68 6.55 -10.84
C ILE A 268 33.23 6.10 -10.95
N TYR A 269 32.91 5.27 -11.95
CA TYR A 269 31.56 4.76 -12.17
C TYR A 269 31.01 4.00 -10.95
N VAL A 270 31.83 3.21 -10.25
CA VAL A 270 31.37 2.46 -9.08
C VAL A 270 31.19 3.34 -7.84
N LEU A 271 32.04 4.36 -7.66
CA LEU A 271 32.11 5.12 -6.39
C LEU A 271 31.36 6.45 -6.38
N HIS A 272 31.08 7.07 -7.54
CA HIS A 272 30.52 8.43 -7.55
C HIS A 272 29.12 8.52 -6.91
N ARG A 273 28.30 7.46 -6.96
CA ARG A 273 26.94 7.50 -6.41
C ARG A 273 26.87 7.70 -4.91
N PHE A 274 27.89 7.26 -4.17
CA PHE A 274 27.97 7.54 -2.73
C PHE A 274 27.99 9.04 -2.44
N ILE A 275 28.57 9.84 -3.35
CA ILE A 275 28.66 11.30 -3.21
C ILE A 275 27.38 11.97 -3.73
N THR A 276 26.83 11.50 -4.85
CA THR A 276 25.61 12.11 -5.42
C THR A 276 24.40 11.95 -4.50
N LEU A 277 24.28 10.84 -3.74
CA LEU A 277 23.19 10.65 -2.79
C LEU A 277 23.28 11.60 -1.59
N VAL A 278 24.49 11.90 -1.10
CA VAL A 278 24.69 12.93 -0.08
C VAL A 278 24.30 14.29 -0.63
N PHE A 279 24.72 14.60 -1.87
CA PHE A 279 24.38 15.85 -2.52
C PHE A 279 22.86 16.04 -2.66
N MET A 280 22.13 15.01 -3.09
CA MET A 280 20.67 15.02 -3.18
C MET A 280 20.00 15.30 -1.81
N LYS A 281 20.57 14.79 -0.71
CA LYS A 281 20.06 15.06 0.63
C LYS A 281 20.32 16.49 1.11
N VAL A 282 21.45 17.07 0.71
CA VAL A 282 21.83 18.46 1.06
C VAL A 282 21.10 19.47 0.18
N PHE A 283 20.86 19.13 -1.08
CA PHE A 283 20.20 19.94 -2.09
C PHE A 283 18.94 19.19 -2.59
N PRO A 284 17.84 19.19 -1.81
CA PRO A 284 16.64 18.45 -2.16
C PRO A 284 15.89 19.11 -3.33
N ALA A 285 15.20 18.30 -4.13
CA ALA A 285 14.45 18.76 -5.30
C ALA A 285 13.32 19.74 -4.95
N SER A 286 12.73 19.62 -3.75
CA SER A 286 11.70 20.53 -3.25
C SER A 286 12.15 21.99 -3.15
N ASN A 287 13.46 22.23 -2.97
CA ASN A 287 14.05 23.56 -2.85
C ASN A 287 14.88 23.93 -4.10
N TYR A 288 14.59 23.30 -5.24
CA TYR A 288 15.38 23.48 -6.46
C TYR A 288 15.45 24.95 -6.89
N ASN A 289 16.65 25.41 -7.21
CA ASN A 289 16.89 26.66 -7.91
C ASN A 289 17.96 26.47 -8.99
N GLU A 290 18.03 27.39 -9.94
CA GLU A 290 18.97 27.28 -11.07
C GLU A 290 20.45 27.29 -10.64
N TYR A 291 20.78 27.83 -9.46
CA TYR A 291 22.14 27.76 -8.91
C TYR A 291 22.57 26.34 -8.54
N TYR A 292 21.62 25.41 -8.32
CA TYR A 292 21.95 24.00 -8.07
C TYR A 292 22.67 23.36 -9.25
N ILE A 293 22.47 23.87 -10.47
CA ILE A 293 23.23 23.45 -11.64
C ILE A 293 24.72 23.74 -11.43
N ILE A 294 25.06 24.96 -11.00
CA ILE A 294 26.45 25.36 -10.74
C ILE A 294 27.05 24.47 -9.64
N PHE A 295 26.31 24.22 -8.55
CA PHE A 295 26.77 23.33 -7.49
C PHE A 295 26.96 21.90 -7.98
N ALA A 296 26.09 21.39 -8.84
CA ALA A 296 26.23 20.07 -9.45
C ALA A 296 27.46 19.98 -10.37
N PHE A 297 27.76 21.01 -11.15
CA PHE A 297 28.99 21.09 -11.96
C PHE A 297 30.24 21.11 -11.08
N CYS A 298 30.26 21.93 -10.03
CA CYS A 298 31.37 21.99 -9.07
C CYS A 298 31.57 20.65 -8.35
N ALA A 299 30.49 20.05 -7.85
CA ALA A 299 30.52 18.75 -7.18
C ALA A 299 30.97 17.63 -8.11
N SER A 300 30.55 17.67 -9.38
CA SER A 300 31.01 16.73 -10.42
C SER A 300 32.51 16.86 -10.66
N ALA A 301 33.02 18.08 -10.82
CA ALA A 301 34.46 18.32 -11.02
C ALA A 301 35.30 17.84 -9.83
N VAL A 302 34.87 18.15 -8.60
CA VAL A 302 35.53 17.69 -7.37
C VAL A 302 35.50 16.16 -7.28
N THR A 303 34.36 15.54 -7.54
CA THR A 303 34.19 14.08 -7.55
C THR A 303 35.13 13.41 -8.55
N LEU A 304 35.21 13.93 -9.77
CA LEU A 304 36.09 13.43 -10.82
C LEU A 304 37.58 13.60 -10.46
N LEU A 305 37.98 14.71 -9.85
CA LEU A 305 39.37 14.93 -9.40
C LEU A 305 39.78 13.96 -8.30
N ILE A 306 38.91 13.73 -7.31
CA ILE A 306 39.18 12.84 -6.18
C ILE A 306 39.21 11.37 -6.65
N LEU A 307 38.12 10.91 -7.25
CA LEU A 307 37.97 9.50 -7.66
C LEU A 307 38.84 9.14 -8.87
N GLY A 308 39.19 10.13 -9.69
CA GLY A 308 40.12 9.98 -10.80
C GLY A 308 41.59 9.99 -10.41
N SER A 309 41.93 10.20 -9.12
CA SER A 309 43.32 10.21 -8.65
C SER A 309 43.97 8.82 -8.74
N ASP A 310 45.30 8.81 -8.96
CA ASP A 310 46.04 7.56 -9.06
C ASP A 310 46.02 6.80 -7.72
N ILE A 311 45.97 7.50 -6.59
CA ILE A 311 45.89 6.91 -5.25
C ILE A 311 44.63 6.04 -5.12
N ILE A 312 43.46 6.58 -5.49
CA ILE A 312 42.19 5.85 -5.40
C ILE A 312 42.17 4.67 -6.38
N LEU A 313 42.67 4.86 -7.61
CA LEU A 313 42.78 3.78 -8.60
C LEU A 313 43.64 2.62 -8.09
N HIS A 314 44.81 2.89 -7.52
CA HIS A 314 45.71 1.85 -7.01
C HIS A 314 45.09 1.12 -5.81
N LYS A 315 44.48 1.85 -4.86
CA LYS A 315 43.80 1.24 -3.70
C LYS A 315 42.61 0.38 -4.12
N PHE A 316 41.79 0.86 -5.05
CA PHE A 316 40.66 0.11 -5.58
C PHE A 316 41.13 -1.19 -6.25
N ASN A 317 42.13 -1.12 -7.13
CA ASN A 317 42.65 -2.30 -7.81
C ASN A 317 43.29 -3.29 -6.83
N TRP A 318 44.05 -2.81 -5.84
CA TRP A 318 44.61 -3.65 -4.79
C TRP A 318 43.53 -4.38 -4.00
N MET A 319 42.47 -3.67 -3.59
CA MET A 319 41.36 -4.26 -2.84
C MET A 319 40.61 -5.31 -3.67
N ILE A 320 40.24 -4.97 -4.91
CA ILE A 320 39.51 -5.90 -5.78
C ILE A 320 40.36 -7.12 -6.13
N ASN A 321 41.65 -6.95 -6.42
CA ASN A 321 42.53 -8.09 -6.69
C ASN A 321 42.67 -8.99 -5.46
N LYS A 322 42.86 -8.43 -4.25
CA LYS A 322 42.88 -9.22 -3.01
C LYS A 322 41.60 -10.03 -2.81
N ILE A 323 40.44 -9.42 -3.05
CA ILE A 323 39.16 -10.12 -2.91
C ILE A 323 39.05 -11.24 -3.93
N ILE A 324 39.41 -10.96 -5.19
CA ILE A 324 39.44 -11.96 -6.24
C ILE A 324 40.37 -13.11 -5.86
N ASP A 325 41.58 -12.84 -5.37
CA ASP A 325 42.55 -13.86 -4.94
C ASP A 325 41.99 -14.77 -3.82
N VAL A 326 41.13 -14.25 -2.94
CA VAL A 326 40.42 -15.06 -1.91
C VAL A 326 39.40 -16.01 -2.53
N PHE A 327 38.76 -15.63 -3.63
CA PHE A 327 37.80 -16.47 -4.35
C PHE A 327 38.48 -17.41 -5.37
N LEU A 328 39.69 -17.08 -5.83
CA LEU A 328 40.48 -17.83 -6.80
C LEU A 328 41.49 -18.76 -6.10
N PHE A 329 41.10 -19.99 -5.78
CA PHE A 329 42.10 -21.06 -5.55
C PHE A 329 42.62 -21.59 -6.90
N GLN A 330 43.93 -21.84 -6.98
CA GLN A 330 44.60 -22.51 -8.10
C GLN A 330 44.14 -23.98 -8.19
N ASP A 331 42.99 -24.22 -8.81
CA ASP A 331 42.59 -25.58 -9.24
C ASP A 331 42.59 -25.61 -10.77
N SER A 332 43.25 -26.61 -11.35
CA SER A 332 43.45 -26.76 -12.81
C SER A 332 42.19 -27.18 -13.58
N ASP A 333 41.08 -27.43 -12.88
CA ASP A 333 39.85 -27.97 -13.44
C ASP A 333 38.74 -26.90 -13.52
N GLN A 334 38.54 -26.36 -14.74
CA GLN A 334 37.70 -25.19 -15.01
C GLN A 334 36.24 -25.34 -14.54
N ASN A 335 35.68 -26.55 -14.57
CA ASN A 335 34.29 -26.81 -14.17
C ASN A 335 34.10 -26.87 -12.66
N LYS A 336 35.06 -27.43 -11.92
CA LYS A 336 35.04 -27.51 -10.45
C LYS A 336 35.26 -26.11 -9.84
N TYR A 337 36.09 -25.32 -10.49
CA TYR A 337 36.38 -23.92 -10.19
C TYR A 337 35.12 -23.02 -10.29
N ILE A 338 34.36 -23.08 -11.39
CA ILE A 338 33.12 -22.30 -11.55
C ILE A 338 32.07 -22.68 -10.50
N ARG A 339 31.93 -23.98 -10.20
CA ARG A 339 30.96 -24.49 -9.21
C ARG A 339 31.26 -24.01 -7.79
N ASN A 340 32.51 -24.07 -7.34
CA ASN A 340 32.90 -23.63 -6.00
C ASN A 340 32.73 -22.11 -5.81
N ILE A 341 32.97 -21.34 -6.87
CA ILE A 341 32.71 -19.90 -6.90
C ILE A 341 31.22 -19.60 -6.78
N PHE A 342 30.38 -20.29 -7.54
CA PHE A 342 28.93 -20.11 -7.51
C PHE A 342 28.37 -20.41 -6.12
N ILE A 343 28.80 -21.50 -5.49
CA ILE A 343 28.40 -21.87 -4.13
C ILE A 343 28.79 -20.77 -3.12
N LYS A 344 30.02 -20.26 -3.18
CA LYS A 344 30.48 -19.21 -2.25
C LYS A 344 29.74 -17.88 -2.46
N ILE A 345 29.46 -17.49 -3.70
CA ILE A 345 28.64 -16.32 -4.01
C ILE A 345 27.21 -16.51 -3.52
N SER A 346 26.60 -17.67 -3.78
CA SER A 346 25.26 -18.00 -3.29
C SER A 346 25.19 -17.98 -1.78
N VAL A 347 26.22 -18.44 -1.07
CA VAL A 347 26.30 -18.36 0.40
C VAL A 347 26.41 -16.91 0.88
N VAL A 348 27.24 -16.08 0.26
CA VAL A 348 27.33 -14.64 0.63
C VAL A 348 26.00 -13.93 0.37
N LEU A 349 25.36 -14.19 -0.78
CA LEU A 349 24.04 -13.66 -1.14
C LEU A 349 22.96 -14.15 -0.16
N LEU A 350 22.95 -15.44 0.19
CA LEU A 350 22.02 -16.02 1.14
C LEU A 350 22.20 -15.42 2.53
N ILE A 351 23.45 -15.30 3.00
CA ILE A 351 23.79 -14.68 4.29
C ILE A 351 23.36 -13.21 4.31
N THR A 352 23.62 -12.44 3.25
CA THR A 352 23.20 -11.03 3.19
C THR A 352 21.68 -10.88 3.05
N CYS A 353 21.01 -11.75 2.30
CA CYS A 353 19.54 -11.75 2.16
C CYS A 353 18.83 -12.20 3.45
N LEU A 354 19.44 -13.06 4.27
CA LEU A 354 18.84 -13.53 5.52
C LEU A 354 19.22 -12.67 6.74
N LEU A 355 20.45 -12.16 6.83
CA LEU A 355 20.94 -11.44 8.02
C LEU A 355 20.58 -9.95 8.03
N ILE A 356 20.40 -9.30 6.89
CA ILE A 356 20.15 -7.85 6.84
C ILE A 356 18.69 -7.50 7.16
N PRO A 357 17.67 -8.23 6.66
CA PRO A 357 16.29 -8.04 7.10
C PRO A 357 16.11 -8.38 8.58
N THR A 358 16.79 -9.43 9.06
CA THR A 358 16.74 -9.82 10.47
C THR A 358 17.41 -8.78 11.38
N TYR A 359 18.47 -8.10 10.90
CA TYR A 359 19.07 -6.95 11.59
C TYR A 359 18.15 -5.73 11.63
N LYS A 360 17.32 -5.49 10.59
CA LYS A 360 16.26 -4.46 10.62
C LYS A 360 15.19 -4.83 11.64
N THR A 361 14.66 -6.06 11.67
CA THR A 361 13.75 -6.49 12.75
C THR A 361 14.43 -6.41 14.11
N LEU A 362 15.72 -6.70 14.24
CA LEU A 362 16.41 -6.61 15.52
C LEU A 362 16.60 -5.14 15.96
N ILE A 363 16.98 -4.23 15.06
CA ILE A 363 17.11 -2.80 15.37
C ILE A 363 15.76 -2.13 15.52
N LEU A 364 14.73 -2.48 14.73
CA LEU A 364 13.37 -2.03 14.98
C LEU A 364 12.90 -2.58 16.31
N SER A 365 13.09 -3.86 16.63
CA SER A 365 12.78 -4.40 17.95
C SER A 365 13.54 -3.66 19.05
N ILE A 366 14.84 -3.37 18.90
CA ILE A 366 15.62 -2.62 19.90
C ILE A 366 15.18 -1.15 19.99
N LYS A 367 14.85 -0.49 18.88
CA LYS A 367 14.34 0.89 18.86
C LYS A 367 12.90 0.97 19.34
N THR A 368 12.06 -0.01 19.05
CA THR A 368 10.71 -0.18 19.57
C THR A 368 10.77 -0.48 21.06
N ILE A 369 11.71 -1.32 21.53
CA ILE A 369 11.99 -1.56 22.97
C ILE A 369 12.52 -0.30 23.65
N ALA A 370 13.41 0.47 23.02
CA ALA A 370 13.93 1.73 23.54
C ALA A 370 12.88 2.86 23.49
N ALA A 371 11.97 2.85 22.52
CA ALA A 371 10.84 3.77 22.43
C ALA A 371 9.70 3.38 23.39
N THR A 372 9.48 2.09 23.65
CA THR A 372 8.56 1.62 24.72
C THR A 372 9.12 1.85 26.11
N GLN A 373 10.45 1.97 26.28
CA GLN A 373 11.04 2.38 27.56
C GLN A 373 10.94 3.89 27.83
N ASN A 374 10.81 4.74 26.79
CA ASN A 374 10.69 6.20 26.95
C ASN A 374 9.27 6.76 26.75
N ASN A 375 8.37 6.01 26.13
CA ASN A 375 6.94 6.22 26.19
C ASN A 375 6.31 5.06 26.96
N SER A 376 6.53 5.03 28.27
CA SER A 376 5.66 4.30 29.19
C SER A 376 4.33 5.05 29.30
N VAL A 377 3.57 5.10 28.21
CA VAL A 377 2.12 5.00 28.36
C VAL A 377 1.92 3.58 28.85
N THR A 378 1.56 3.48 30.11
CA THR A 378 1.11 2.26 30.77
C THR A 378 -0.05 1.69 29.95
N VAL A 379 0.25 0.82 28.99
CA VAL A 379 -0.70 -0.21 28.59
C VAL A 379 -0.76 -1.12 29.79
N ASP A 380 -1.73 -0.84 30.65
CA ASP A 380 -2.21 -1.78 31.63
C ASP A 380 -2.54 -3.07 30.86
N LYS A 381 -1.63 -4.04 30.93
CA LYS A 381 -2.02 -5.45 30.96
C LYS A 381 -2.75 -5.70 32.28
N ASN A 382 -3.89 -5.05 32.44
CA ASN A 382 -4.93 -5.54 33.30
C ASN A 382 -5.71 -6.56 32.47
N ASP A 383 -5.31 -7.82 32.65
CA ASP A 383 -6.25 -8.92 32.70
C ASP A 383 -7.45 -8.50 33.56
N SER A 384 -8.46 -7.96 32.90
CA SER A 384 -9.81 -7.85 33.42
C SER A 384 -10.72 -8.33 32.31
N ALA A 385 -11.59 -9.28 32.67
CA ALA A 385 -12.54 -9.91 31.79
C ALA A 385 -13.54 -8.86 31.25
N GLY A 386 -13.20 -8.23 30.13
CA GLY A 386 -14.09 -7.45 29.29
C GLY A 386 -14.32 -8.19 27.97
N ASP A 387 -15.50 -8.04 27.38
CA ASP A 387 -15.78 -8.56 26.04
C ASP A 387 -14.83 -7.93 25.01
N ILE A 388 -14.09 -8.77 24.28
CA ILE A 388 -13.05 -8.38 23.29
C ILE A 388 -13.60 -7.35 22.30
N HIS A 389 -14.79 -7.64 21.76
CA HIS A 389 -15.64 -6.70 21.06
C HIS A 389 -17.05 -6.83 21.62
N LYS A 390 -17.64 -5.73 22.09
CA LYS A 390 -19.02 -5.72 22.60
C LYS A 390 -20.00 -6.02 21.48
N VAL A 391 -21.04 -6.78 21.80
CA VAL A 391 -22.16 -7.00 20.88
C VAL A 391 -23.14 -5.84 21.00
N ILE A 392 -23.63 -5.34 19.87
CA ILE A 392 -24.68 -4.32 19.84
C ILE A 392 -25.92 -4.80 20.62
N THR A 393 -26.51 -3.89 21.39
CA THR A 393 -27.72 -4.18 22.17
C THR A 393 -28.99 -3.95 21.36
N SER A 394 -30.09 -4.58 21.75
CA SER A 394 -31.39 -4.37 21.08
C SER A 394 -31.88 -2.93 21.16
N ASP A 395 -31.55 -2.20 22.23
CA ASP A 395 -31.87 -0.78 22.36
C ASP A 395 -31.07 0.05 21.35
N GLN A 396 -29.76 -0.21 21.21
CA GLN A 396 -28.92 0.43 20.19
C GLN A 396 -29.41 0.13 18.78
N GLU A 397 -29.76 -1.13 18.46
CA GLU A 397 -30.32 -1.50 17.16
C GLU A 397 -31.63 -0.77 16.86
N ALA A 398 -32.52 -0.64 17.85
CA ALA A 398 -33.78 0.07 17.71
C ALA A 398 -33.55 1.56 17.39
N VAL A 399 -32.63 2.20 18.10
CA VAL A 399 -32.31 3.63 17.88
C VAL A 399 -31.67 3.83 16.49
N LEU A 400 -30.76 2.96 16.04
CA LEU A 400 -30.16 3.05 14.71
C LEU A 400 -31.21 2.91 13.59
N LYS A 401 -32.22 2.06 13.79
CA LYS A 401 -33.28 1.83 12.80
C LYS A 401 -34.17 3.05 12.57
N ASP A 402 -34.44 3.82 13.61
CA ASP A 402 -35.28 5.01 13.55
C ASP A 402 -34.48 6.30 13.26
N ALA A 403 -33.14 6.22 13.22
CA ALA A 403 -32.25 7.34 12.99
C ALA A 403 -32.41 7.97 11.60
N VAL A 404 -32.01 9.24 11.47
CA VAL A 404 -31.64 9.86 10.19
C VAL A 404 -30.22 9.41 9.84
N THR A 405 -30.01 8.93 8.61
CA THR A 405 -28.72 8.41 8.15
C THR A 405 -28.15 9.26 7.03
N ILE A 406 -26.91 9.72 7.20
CA ILE A 406 -26.10 10.38 6.16
C ILE A 406 -25.01 9.42 5.68
N ALA A 407 -25.06 8.96 4.44
CA ALA A 407 -23.93 8.24 3.83
C ALA A 407 -22.93 9.24 3.24
N PHE A 408 -21.63 9.00 3.43
CA PHE A 408 -20.55 9.82 2.92
C PHE A 408 -19.46 8.95 2.29
N VAL A 409 -19.10 9.28 1.05
CA VAL A 409 -18.15 8.49 0.25
C VAL A 409 -16.80 9.17 0.01
N GLY A 410 -16.65 10.46 0.33
CA GLY A 410 -15.42 11.20 0.02
C GLY A 410 -15.27 11.48 -1.47
N ASP A 411 -14.05 11.33 -1.99
CA ASP A 411 -13.66 11.84 -3.31
C ASP A 411 -14.29 11.04 -4.47
N LEU A 412 -14.86 11.79 -5.42
CA LEU A 412 -15.31 11.33 -6.74
C LEU A 412 -14.40 11.96 -7.80
N ILE A 413 -13.29 11.28 -8.11
CA ILE A 413 -12.23 11.77 -8.99
C ILE A 413 -12.06 10.91 -10.25
N LEU A 414 -12.34 11.48 -11.43
CA LEU A 414 -12.13 10.76 -12.69
C LEU A 414 -10.79 11.10 -13.33
N LEU A 415 -9.90 10.12 -13.27
CA LEU A 415 -8.62 10.14 -13.96
C LEU A 415 -8.77 9.70 -15.41
N GLN A 416 -7.70 9.82 -16.19
CA GLN A 416 -7.70 9.50 -17.61
C GLN A 416 -8.22 8.09 -17.91
N ASP A 417 -7.81 7.09 -17.15
CA ASP A 417 -8.13 5.71 -17.49
C ASP A 417 -9.62 5.40 -17.29
N GLN A 418 -10.24 6.00 -16.28
CA GLN A 418 -11.69 5.91 -16.06
C GLN A 418 -12.46 6.58 -17.19
N VAL A 419 -12.05 7.78 -17.62
CA VAL A 419 -12.70 8.49 -18.72
C VAL A 419 -12.58 7.70 -20.02
N LYS A 420 -11.38 7.17 -20.33
CA LYS A 420 -11.18 6.34 -21.54
C LYS A 420 -11.97 5.04 -21.48
N GLY A 421 -11.98 4.37 -20.33
CA GLY A 421 -12.66 3.09 -20.14
C GLY A 421 -14.19 3.19 -20.19
N ALA A 422 -14.74 4.35 -19.86
CA ALA A 422 -16.18 4.60 -19.90
C ALA A 422 -16.74 4.86 -21.31
N TYR A 423 -15.91 5.19 -22.30
CA TYR A 423 -16.41 5.49 -23.64
C TYR A 423 -16.94 4.24 -24.35
N SER A 424 -18.20 4.29 -24.77
CA SER A 424 -18.88 3.20 -25.49
C SER A 424 -18.96 3.53 -26.98
N ASP A 425 -18.22 2.78 -27.80
CA ASP A 425 -18.27 2.90 -29.27
C ASP A 425 -19.67 2.67 -29.85
N SER A 426 -20.52 1.96 -29.11
CA SER A 426 -21.87 1.59 -29.56
C SER A 426 -22.90 2.69 -29.38
N SER A 427 -22.84 3.42 -28.27
CA SER A 427 -23.72 4.56 -27.97
C SER A 427 -23.12 5.89 -28.42
N GLY A 428 -21.79 5.97 -28.52
CA GLY A 428 -21.06 7.23 -28.73
C GLY A 428 -21.02 8.11 -27.47
N GLU A 429 -21.34 7.54 -26.31
CA GLU A 429 -21.42 8.23 -25.02
C GLU A 429 -20.47 7.61 -23.99
N TYR A 430 -20.25 8.33 -22.88
CA TYR A 430 -19.47 7.83 -21.74
C TYR A 430 -20.41 7.22 -20.68
N GLU A 431 -20.21 5.95 -20.35
CA GLU A 431 -21.05 5.13 -19.46
C GLU A 431 -20.31 4.84 -18.14
N PHE A 432 -20.79 5.42 -17.02
CA PHE A 432 -20.13 5.33 -15.71
C PHE A 432 -20.88 4.47 -14.68
N ASP A 433 -22.09 4.00 -14.99
CA ASP A 433 -22.99 3.32 -14.04
C ASP A 433 -22.37 2.09 -13.36
N SER A 434 -21.51 1.37 -14.09
CA SER A 434 -20.86 0.16 -13.56
C SER A 434 -19.97 0.44 -12.35
N MET A 435 -19.43 1.65 -12.21
CA MET A 435 -18.58 2.05 -11.08
C MET A 435 -19.35 2.01 -9.75
N PHE A 436 -20.64 2.32 -9.81
CA PHE A 436 -21.50 2.47 -8.64
C PHE A 436 -22.43 1.28 -8.38
N LYS A 437 -22.48 0.30 -9.28
CA LYS A 437 -23.44 -0.82 -9.25
C LYS A 437 -23.61 -1.46 -7.86
N TYR A 438 -22.49 -1.77 -7.18
CA TYR A 438 -22.52 -2.45 -5.87
C TYR A 438 -22.66 -1.49 -4.68
N ALA A 439 -22.26 -0.23 -4.85
CA ALA A 439 -22.44 0.78 -3.83
C ALA A 439 -23.88 1.35 -3.80
N LYS A 440 -24.58 1.34 -4.93
CA LYS A 440 -25.91 1.93 -5.11
C LYS A 440 -26.90 1.53 -4.02
N LYS A 441 -26.89 0.24 -3.62
CA LYS A 441 -27.71 -0.25 -2.51
C LYS A 441 -27.55 0.61 -1.26
N TYR A 442 -26.31 0.80 -0.79
CA TYR A 442 -26.01 1.52 0.44
C TYR A 442 -26.32 3.01 0.34
N LEU A 443 -26.02 3.62 -0.82
CA LEU A 443 -26.28 5.04 -1.07
C LEU A 443 -27.77 5.35 -1.07
N THR A 444 -28.59 4.50 -1.72
CA THR A 444 -30.05 4.67 -1.75
C THR A 444 -30.78 4.26 -0.46
N GLU A 445 -30.13 3.50 0.42
CA GLU A 445 -30.69 3.12 1.73
C GLU A 445 -30.55 4.24 2.78
N ALA A 446 -29.57 5.15 2.61
CA ALA A 446 -29.43 6.33 3.46
C ALA A 446 -30.53 7.37 3.17
N ASP A 447 -30.88 8.18 4.17
CA ASP A 447 -31.82 9.29 3.96
C ASP A 447 -31.20 10.40 3.11
N ILE A 448 -29.87 10.53 3.17
CA ILE A 448 -29.08 11.37 2.26
C ILE A 448 -27.71 10.74 2.02
N ALA A 449 -27.27 10.68 0.76
CA ALA A 449 -25.89 10.35 0.43
C ALA A 449 -25.11 11.56 -0.12
N ILE A 450 -23.88 11.73 0.37
CA ILE A 450 -23.00 12.86 0.10
C ILE A 450 -21.67 12.37 -0.49
N GLY A 451 -21.18 13.06 -1.52
CA GLY A 451 -19.83 12.86 -2.06
C GLY A 451 -19.10 14.17 -2.29
N VAL A 452 -17.83 14.11 -2.69
CA VAL A 452 -17.08 15.28 -3.13
C VAL A 452 -16.79 15.16 -4.61
N PHE A 453 -17.36 16.06 -5.40
CA PHE A 453 -17.19 16.08 -6.85
C PHE A 453 -15.89 16.81 -7.18
N GLU A 454 -14.78 16.07 -7.12
CA GLU A 454 -13.41 16.59 -7.14
C GLU A 454 -12.93 16.89 -8.56
N GLY A 455 -13.59 17.82 -9.24
CA GLY A 455 -13.17 18.28 -10.57
C GLY A 455 -14.31 18.93 -11.35
N PRO A 456 -14.02 19.60 -12.48
CA PRO A 456 -15.03 20.29 -13.26
C PRO A 456 -15.69 19.38 -14.30
N THR A 457 -16.90 19.76 -14.73
CA THR A 457 -17.54 19.33 -15.98
C THR A 457 -17.64 20.56 -16.90
N ALA A 458 -16.52 20.91 -17.54
CA ALA A 458 -16.39 22.08 -18.41
C ALA A 458 -16.77 21.81 -19.87
N GLY A 459 -17.27 20.61 -20.19
CA GLY A 459 -17.64 20.17 -21.53
C GLY A 459 -16.46 19.64 -22.36
N GLU A 460 -16.79 19.02 -23.50
CA GLU A 460 -15.83 18.33 -24.37
C GLU A 460 -14.79 19.28 -24.99
N ASP A 461 -15.20 20.49 -25.40
CA ASP A 461 -14.32 21.50 -26.01
C ASP A 461 -13.16 21.92 -25.09
N ALA A 462 -13.35 21.81 -23.77
CA ALA A 462 -12.32 22.09 -22.77
C ALA A 462 -11.31 20.92 -22.59
N GLY A 463 -11.59 19.77 -23.21
CA GLY A 463 -10.82 18.53 -23.14
C GLY A 463 -10.97 17.80 -21.80
N TYR A 464 -11.33 16.51 -21.82
CA TYR A 464 -11.49 15.68 -20.63
C TYR A 464 -10.15 15.30 -19.97
N SER A 465 -10.20 14.72 -18.77
CA SER A 465 -9.02 14.27 -18.00
C SER A 465 -8.07 13.43 -18.85
N THR A 466 -6.79 13.83 -18.91
CA THR A 466 -5.74 13.17 -19.72
C THR A 466 -4.54 12.67 -18.93
N SER A 467 -4.60 12.71 -17.60
CA SER A 467 -3.54 12.23 -16.71
C SER A 467 -4.10 11.36 -15.57
N ASN A 468 -3.22 10.58 -14.95
CA ASN A 468 -3.43 9.79 -13.75
C ASN A 468 -2.43 10.24 -12.66
N TYR A 469 -2.60 9.78 -11.41
CA TYR A 469 -1.57 10.01 -10.40
C TYR A 469 -0.24 9.35 -10.79
N ASN A 470 0.86 10.03 -10.49
CA ASN A 470 2.24 9.55 -10.68
C ASN A 470 2.64 9.22 -12.14
N ASP A 471 1.90 9.69 -13.14
CA ASP A 471 2.27 9.52 -14.56
C ASP A 471 3.28 10.55 -15.08
N GLY A 472 3.64 11.54 -14.25
CA GLY A 472 4.58 12.62 -14.58
C GLY A 472 3.97 13.78 -15.37
N LEU A 473 2.66 13.77 -15.61
CA LEU A 473 1.90 14.86 -16.22
C LEU A 473 1.25 15.75 -15.14
N PRO A 474 1.01 17.04 -15.43
CA PRO A 474 0.17 17.87 -14.59
C PRO A 474 -1.25 17.29 -14.51
N LEU A 475 -1.75 17.11 -13.29
CA LEU A 475 -3.10 16.61 -13.04
C LEU A 475 -4.11 17.75 -13.25
N TYR A 476 -4.66 17.83 -14.46
CA TYR A 476 -5.78 18.72 -14.81
C TYR A 476 -7.01 17.89 -15.17
N LEU A 477 -8.07 18.07 -14.41
CA LEU A 477 -9.27 17.25 -14.48
C LEU A 477 -10.36 17.94 -15.29
N ASN A 478 -11.18 17.12 -15.97
CA ASN A 478 -12.45 17.54 -16.56
C ASN A 478 -13.26 16.31 -16.95
N TYR A 479 -14.51 16.27 -16.52
CA TYR A 479 -15.35 15.08 -16.59
C TYR A 479 -16.41 15.22 -17.69
N PRO A 480 -16.78 14.12 -18.38
CA PRO A 480 -17.97 14.10 -19.21
C PRO A 480 -19.22 14.38 -18.37
N ASP A 481 -20.18 15.11 -18.94
CA ASP A 481 -21.42 15.48 -18.24
C ASP A 481 -22.22 14.25 -17.79
N THR A 482 -22.13 13.13 -18.51
CA THR A 482 -22.78 11.86 -18.15
C THR A 482 -22.27 11.28 -16.81
N PHE A 483 -21.11 11.72 -16.31
CA PHE A 483 -20.66 11.34 -14.97
C PHE A 483 -21.54 11.94 -13.87
N VAL A 484 -22.02 13.18 -14.04
CA VAL A 484 -22.96 13.80 -13.09
C VAL A 484 -24.24 12.97 -12.99
N ARG A 485 -24.76 12.50 -14.13
CA ARG A 485 -25.92 11.60 -14.17
C ARG A 485 -25.63 10.29 -13.44
N ALA A 486 -24.49 9.64 -13.70
CA ALA A 486 -24.13 8.40 -13.02
C ALA A 486 -23.98 8.59 -11.50
N VAL A 487 -23.43 9.72 -11.05
CA VAL A 487 -23.36 10.09 -9.62
C VAL A 487 -24.77 10.24 -9.06
N LYS A 488 -25.67 10.97 -9.72
CA LYS A 488 -27.06 11.11 -9.26
C LYS A 488 -27.80 9.76 -9.23
N ASP A 489 -27.69 8.97 -10.30
CA ASP A 489 -28.33 7.67 -10.45
C ASP A 489 -27.74 6.61 -9.50
N SER A 490 -26.53 6.82 -8.97
CA SER A 490 -25.96 5.98 -7.91
C SER A 490 -26.72 6.08 -6.59
N GLY A 491 -27.50 7.14 -6.39
CA GLY A 491 -28.17 7.47 -5.14
C GLY A 491 -27.48 8.56 -4.33
N ILE A 492 -26.42 9.21 -4.85
CA ILE A 492 -25.85 10.41 -4.22
C ILE A 492 -26.78 11.59 -4.46
N ASP A 493 -27.12 12.30 -3.38
CA ASP A 493 -28.10 13.39 -3.38
C ASP A 493 -27.46 14.77 -3.36
N LEU A 494 -26.29 14.88 -2.72
CA LEU A 494 -25.53 16.11 -2.54
C LEU A 494 -24.05 15.89 -2.85
N VAL A 495 -23.42 16.84 -3.53
CA VAL A 495 -21.97 16.88 -3.70
C VAL A 495 -21.35 18.17 -3.20
N SER A 496 -20.16 18.08 -2.59
CA SER A 496 -19.30 19.25 -2.40
C SER A 496 -18.49 19.51 -3.67
N THR A 497 -18.39 20.76 -4.09
CA THR A 497 -17.49 21.23 -5.16
C THR A 497 -16.33 22.08 -4.61
N ALA A 498 -16.24 22.23 -3.28
CA ALA A 498 -15.10 22.88 -2.64
C ALA A 498 -13.92 21.90 -2.58
N ASN A 499 -13.08 21.91 -3.61
CA ASN A 499 -11.90 21.04 -3.69
C ASN A 499 -10.75 21.70 -4.45
N ASN A 500 -9.56 21.12 -4.38
CA ASN A 500 -8.39 21.67 -5.05
C ASN A 500 -8.47 21.69 -6.59
N HIS A 501 -9.30 20.84 -7.21
CA HIS A 501 -9.47 20.76 -8.67
C HIS A 501 -10.58 21.65 -9.24
N LEU A 502 -11.24 22.46 -8.39
CA LEU A 502 -12.42 23.25 -8.79
C LEU A 502 -12.17 24.22 -9.96
N LEU A 503 -10.94 24.73 -10.12
CA LEU A 503 -10.53 25.71 -11.14
C LEU A 503 -9.64 25.12 -12.24
N ASP A 504 -9.56 23.80 -12.38
CA ASP A 504 -8.71 23.16 -13.41
C ASP A 504 -9.08 23.60 -14.84
N LYS A 505 -10.34 24.05 -15.04
CA LYS A 505 -10.86 24.63 -16.29
C LYS A 505 -11.31 26.09 -16.13
N GLY A 506 -10.78 26.79 -15.13
CA GLY A 506 -11.08 28.19 -14.84
C GLY A 506 -12.50 28.45 -14.32
N GLU A 507 -12.81 29.72 -14.05
CA GLU A 507 -14.09 30.14 -13.45
C GLU A 507 -15.30 29.75 -14.32
N GLU A 508 -15.18 29.85 -15.64
CA GLU A 508 -16.24 29.44 -16.58
C GLU A 508 -16.52 27.93 -16.48
N GLY A 509 -15.47 27.11 -16.33
CA GLY A 509 -15.60 25.67 -16.11
C GLY A 509 -16.29 25.36 -14.77
N THR A 510 -15.94 26.08 -13.71
CA THR A 510 -16.61 25.94 -12.39
C THR A 510 -18.09 26.31 -12.49
N ILE A 511 -18.43 27.45 -13.09
CA ILE A 511 -19.84 27.90 -13.23
C ILE A 511 -20.64 26.89 -14.07
N ARG A 512 -20.08 26.43 -15.20
CA ARG A 512 -20.73 25.40 -16.02
C ARG A 512 -20.96 24.11 -15.24
N THR A 513 -20.00 23.73 -14.39
CA THR A 513 -20.16 22.53 -13.53
C THR A 513 -21.40 22.66 -12.65
N LEU A 514 -21.60 23.82 -12.02
CA LEU A 514 -22.81 24.09 -11.22
C LEU A 514 -24.09 24.02 -12.07
N ASP A 515 -24.05 24.55 -13.30
CA ASP A 515 -25.21 24.50 -14.21
C ASP A 515 -25.60 23.06 -14.59
N ILE A 516 -24.62 22.17 -14.81
CA ILE A 516 -24.86 20.76 -15.09
C ILE A 516 -25.38 20.01 -13.86
N LEU A 517 -24.84 20.30 -12.67
CA LEU A 517 -25.32 19.73 -11.41
C LEU A 517 -26.80 20.10 -11.18
N ASP A 518 -27.17 21.37 -11.36
CA ASP A 518 -28.55 21.85 -11.28
C ASP A 518 -29.46 21.22 -12.35
N GLN A 519 -28.96 21.07 -13.58
CA GLN A 519 -29.72 20.47 -14.70
C GLN A 519 -30.10 19.01 -14.41
N GLU A 520 -29.19 18.23 -13.83
CA GLU A 520 -29.44 16.82 -13.47
C GLU A 520 -30.11 16.68 -12.08
N GLY A 521 -30.35 17.79 -11.37
CA GLY A 521 -31.01 17.79 -10.06
C GLY A 521 -30.16 17.18 -8.93
N LEU A 522 -28.83 17.30 -9.04
CA LEU A 522 -27.89 16.90 -8.00
C LEU A 522 -27.59 18.14 -7.14
N LEU A 523 -27.91 18.08 -5.85
CA LEU A 523 -27.66 19.20 -4.95
C LEU A 523 -26.15 19.44 -4.84
N HIS A 524 -25.75 20.71 -4.70
CA HIS A 524 -24.34 21.05 -4.57
C HIS A 524 -24.10 22.16 -3.53
N VAL A 525 -22.90 22.17 -2.97
CA VAL A 525 -22.40 23.21 -2.05
C VAL A 525 -20.88 23.37 -2.20
N GLY A 526 -20.34 24.52 -1.84
CA GLY A 526 -18.89 24.74 -1.79
C GLY A 526 -18.30 25.54 -2.95
N SER A 527 -19.05 25.71 -4.05
CA SER A 527 -18.77 26.74 -5.05
C SER A 527 -20.04 27.47 -5.44
N TYR A 528 -19.90 28.74 -5.86
CA TYR A 528 -21.04 29.64 -6.05
C TYR A 528 -20.80 30.59 -7.22
N ARG A 529 -21.87 30.93 -7.94
CA ARG A 529 -21.86 31.84 -9.10
C ARG A 529 -21.79 33.31 -8.66
N ASN A 530 -22.30 33.62 -7.47
CA ASN A 530 -22.37 34.98 -6.94
C ASN A 530 -22.46 34.98 -5.39
N VAL A 531 -22.44 36.20 -4.82
CA VAL A 531 -22.47 36.40 -3.36
C VAL A 531 -23.80 35.95 -2.77
N GLU A 532 -24.91 36.18 -3.46
CA GLU A 532 -26.25 35.79 -2.99
C GLU A 532 -26.38 34.27 -2.84
N GLU A 533 -25.84 33.51 -3.79
CA GLU A 533 -25.79 32.05 -3.74
C GLU A 533 -24.86 31.57 -2.62
N LYS A 534 -23.68 32.19 -2.45
CA LYS A 534 -22.76 31.90 -1.34
C LYS A 534 -23.34 32.18 0.04
N ASP A 535 -24.10 33.27 0.19
CA ASP A 535 -24.76 33.63 1.45
C ASP A 535 -26.04 32.80 1.70
N SER A 536 -26.50 32.02 0.71
CA SER A 536 -27.61 31.08 0.88
C SER A 536 -27.12 29.78 1.54
N VAL A 537 -27.51 29.57 2.79
CA VAL A 537 -27.15 28.35 3.52
C VAL A 537 -28.02 27.19 3.04
N LEU A 538 -27.39 26.13 2.51
CA LEU A 538 -28.08 24.88 2.19
C LEU A 538 -28.55 24.20 3.48
N ILE A 539 -29.86 23.94 3.60
CA ILE A 539 -30.46 23.24 4.74
C ILE A 539 -31.24 22.03 4.24
N ILE A 540 -30.76 20.85 4.56
CA ILE A 540 -31.44 19.57 4.33
C ILE A 540 -32.43 19.31 5.45
N LYS A 541 -33.56 18.64 5.13
CA LYS A 541 -34.61 18.33 6.10
C LYS A 541 -35.05 16.88 5.97
N GLU A 542 -34.63 16.04 6.91
CA GLU A 542 -34.98 14.62 6.92
C GLU A 542 -35.53 14.19 8.27
N LYS A 543 -36.62 13.41 8.25
CA LYS A 543 -37.36 12.92 9.44
C LYS A 543 -37.56 13.99 10.55
N GLY A 544 -37.74 15.25 10.17
CA GLY A 544 -37.94 16.38 11.10
C GLY A 544 -36.67 17.02 11.65
N VAL A 545 -35.48 16.54 11.27
CA VAL A 545 -34.17 17.13 11.58
C VAL A 545 -33.76 18.08 10.46
N ARG A 546 -33.27 19.27 10.83
CA ARG A 546 -32.76 20.28 9.89
C ARG A 546 -31.24 20.38 9.99
N ILE A 547 -30.54 20.15 8.90
CA ILE A 547 -29.07 20.10 8.86
C ILE A 547 -28.58 21.19 7.91
N ALA A 548 -27.86 22.18 8.42
CA ALA A 548 -27.15 23.13 7.56
C ALA A 548 -25.82 22.53 7.10
N VAL A 549 -25.46 22.75 5.85
CA VAL A 549 -24.20 22.27 5.28
C VAL A 549 -23.29 23.43 4.93
N LEU A 550 -22.06 23.37 5.42
CA LEU A 550 -20.96 24.24 5.06
C LEU A 550 -19.88 23.43 4.35
N ALA A 551 -19.24 23.98 3.34
CA ALA A 551 -18.14 23.34 2.65
C ALA A 551 -16.97 24.30 2.47
N TYR A 552 -15.76 23.78 2.67
CA TYR A 552 -14.52 24.54 2.62
C TYR A 552 -13.45 23.75 1.89
N THR A 553 -12.53 24.44 1.23
CA THR A 553 -11.33 23.82 0.63
C THR A 553 -10.06 24.50 1.09
N TYR A 554 -8.94 23.79 1.14
CA TYR A 554 -7.65 24.42 1.38
C TYR A 554 -7.21 25.37 0.25
N GLY A 555 -7.82 25.28 -0.94
CA GLY A 555 -7.56 26.17 -2.07
C GLY A 555 -7.89 25.51 -3.40
N SER A 556 -7.32 26.02 -4.50
CA SER A 556 -7.33 25.35 -5.80
C SER A 556 -5.95 25.36 -6.43
N ASN A 557 -5.61 24.29 -7.16
CA ASN A 557 -4.32 24.08 -7.77
C ASN A 557 -3.95 25.24 -8.70
N GLY A 558 -2.80 25.87 -8.43
CA GLY A 558 -2.32 27.02 -9.21
C GLY A 558 -2.88 28.39 -8.78
N PHE A 559 -3.74 28.45 -7.75
CA PHE A 559 -4.30 29.70 -7.23
C PHE A 559 -3.79 29.99 -5.81
N THR A 560 -3.68 31.27 -5.46
CA THR A 560 -3.20 31.71 -4.13
C THR A 560 -4.36 32.04 -3.20
N GLU A 561 -4.13 31.98 -1.88
CA GLU A 561 -5.12 32.40 -0.87
C GLU A 561 -5.68 33.81 -1.14
N LYS A 562 -4.83 34.72 -1.64
CA LYS A 562 -5.23 36.10 -1.97
C LYS A 562 -6.33 36.14 -3.03
N TYR A 563 -6.29 35.24 -4.01
CA TYR A 563 -7.26 35.20 -5.08
C TYR A 563 -8.68 34.99 -4.52
N PHE A 564 -8.86 34.01 -3.63
CA PHE A 564 -10.15 33.74 -2.98
C PHE A 564 -10.55 34.79 -1.92
N LEU A 565 -9.59 35.54 -1.38
CA LEU A 565 -9.86 36.56 -0.36
C LEU A 565 -10.15 37.96 -0.92
N GLN A 566 -9.70 38.25 -2.14
CA GLN A 566 -9.75 39.61 -2.70
C GLN A 566 -10.27 39.65 -4.13
N ASP A 567 -9.75 38.79 -5.00
CA ASP A 567 -10.01 38.88 -6.44
C ASP A 567 -11.34 38.19 -6.81
N ASN A 568 -11.64 37.06 -6.18
CA ASN A 568 -12.88 36.30 -6.38
C ASN A 568 -13.43 35.74 -5.06
N THR A 569 -14.04 36.63 -4.28
CA THR A 569 -14.50 36.33 -2.91
C THR A 569 -15.76 35.47 -2.82
N SER A 570 -16.53 35.38 -3.90
CA SER A 570 -17.78 34.63 -3.94
C SER A 570 -17.62 33.19 -4.45
N LEU A 571 -16.57 32.88 -5.21
CA LEU A 571 -16.48 31.60 -5.92
C LEU A 571 -16.47 30.37 -5.00
N THR A 572 -15.76 30.42 -3.88
CA THR A 572 -15.70 29.34 -2.88
C THR A 572 -15.35 29.89 -1.50
N SER A 573 -15.39 29.03 -0.47
CA SER A 573 -14.92 29.32 0.88
C SER A 573 -13.67 28.51 1.15
N ILE A 574 -12.63 29.17 1.67
CA ILE A 574 -11.33 28.52 1.91
C ILE A 574 -11.00 28.39 3.39
N ILE A 575 -10.21 27.38 3.72
CA ILE A 575 -9.44 27.22 4.95
C ILE A 575 -7.94 27.24 4.60
N VAL A 576 -7.07 27.54 5.56
CA VAL A 576 -5.62 27.66 5.31
C VAL A 576 -4.81 27.11 6.45
N GLU A 577 -3.58 26.69 6.12
CA GLU A 577 -2.58 26.24 7.09
C GLU A 577 -2.45 27.22 8.28
N PRO A 578 -2.27 26.75 9.53
CA PRO A 578 -2.15 27.62 10.70
C PRO A 578 -0.93 28.56 10.63
N THR A 579 0.04 28.24 9.77
CA THR A 579 1.22 29.06 9.50
C THR A 579 0.98 30.18 8.48
N SER A 580 -0.18 30.18 7.81
CA SER A 580 -0.55 31.20 6.83
C SER A 580 -0.74 32.56 7.51
N LYS A 581 -0.29 33.63 6.83
CA LYS A 581 -0.51 35.01 7.29
C LYS A 581 -1.98 35.43 7.28
N TYR A 582 -2.85 34.71 6.56
CA TYR A 582 -4.29 34.98 6.51
C TYR A 582 -5.10 34.11 7.47
N PHE A 583 -4.45 33.25 8.27
CA PHE A 583 -5.14 32.28 9.14
C PHE A 583 -6.19 32.93 10.05
N GLU A 584 -5.84 33.99 10.78
CA GLU A 584 -6.78 34.66 11.68
C GLU A 584 -7.94 35.36 10.94
N GLU A 585 -7.69 35.92 9.75
CA GLU A 585 -8.74 36.52 8.92
C GLU A 585 -9.73 35.45 8.43
N ILE A 586 -9.20 34.32 7.94
CA ILE A 586 -10.00 33.21 7.42
C ILE A 586 -10.77 32.53 8.55
N LYS A 587 -10.12 32.29 9.69
CA LYS A 587 -10.77 31.78 10.90
C LYS A 587 -11.93 32.67 11.33
N ALA A 588 -11.75 34.00 11.32
CA ALA A 588 -12.84 34.91 11.63
C ALA A 588 -14.01 34.81 10.63
N LYS A 589 -13.72 34.66 9.33
CA LYS A 589 -14.76 34.44 8.29
C LYS A 589 -15.51 33.13 8.51
N VAL A 590 -14.82 32.03 8.81
CA VAL A 590 -15.44 30.74 9.16
C VAL A 590 -16.36 30.92 10.38
N LEU A 591 -15.88 31.54 11.46
CA LEU A 591 -16.70 31.77 12.66
C LEU A 591 -17.94 32.63 12.37
N LEU A 592 -17.84 33.60 11.45
CA LEU A 592 -18.99 34.39 11.00
C LEU A 592 -20.02 33.55 10.24
N ASP A 593 -19.62 32.55 9.46
CA ASP A 593 -20.57 31.64 8.79
C ASP A 593 -21.39 30.85 9.82
N PHE A 594 -20.74 30.32 10.86
CA PHE A 594 -21.43 29.67 11.98
C PHE A 594 -22.33 30.64 12.75
N GLU A 595 -21.89 31.88 12.95
CA GLU A 595 -22.72 32.91 13.59
C GLU A 595 -23.95 33.26 12.76
N LYS A 596 -23.81 33.40 11.43
CA LYS A 596 -24.93 33.64 10.50
C LYS A 596 -25.99 32.54 10.63
N ILE A 597 -25.57 31.27 10.67
CA ILE A 597 -26.46 30.12 10.82
C ILE A 597 -27.20 30.16 12.18
N ARG A 598 -26.46 30.41 13.27
CA ARG A 598 -27.06 30.49 14.62
C ARG A 598 -28.04 31.64 14.78
N ASN A 599 -27.80 32.75 14.08
CA ASN A 599 -28.64 33.95 14.13
C ASN A 599 -29.82 33.93 13.14
N MET A 600 -30.02 32.85 12.37
CA MET A 600 -31.19 32.72 11.51
C MET A 600 -32.48 32.77 12.33
N LYS A 601 -33.56 33.34 11.77
CA LYS A 601 -34.89 33.38 12.42
C LYS A 601 -35.38 31.99 12.87
N ASN A 602 -34.99 30.96 12.11
CA ASN A 602 -35.26 29.57 12.44
C ASN A 602 -33.96 28.76 12.23
N PRO A 603 -33.06 28.72 13.23
CA PRO A 603 -31.78 28.04 13.12
C PRO A 603 -31.97 26.54 12.79
N PRO A 604 -31.04 25.91 12.06
CA PRO A 604 -31.04 24.45 11.88
C PRO A 604 -30.77 23.75 13.21
N ASP A 605 -31.08 22.46 13.26
CA ASP A 605 -30.84 21.62 14.44
C ASP A 605 -29.37 21.20 14.52
N LEU A 606 -28.75 20.90 13.38
CA LEU A 606 -27.37 20.45 13.24
C LEU A 606 -26.61 21.26 12.18
N ILE A 607 -25.29 21.35 12.31
CA ILE A 607 -24.38 21.90 11.30
C ILE A 607 -23.39 20.81 10.86
N ALA A 608 -23.43 20.45 9.58
CA ALA A 608 -22.45 19.59 8.93
C ALA A 608 -21.41 20.43 8.17
N VAL A 609 -20.14 20.07 8.28
CA VAL A 609 -19.03 20.72 7.59
C VAL A 609 -18.33 19.71 6.69
N ILE A 610 -18.06 20.09 5.44
CA ILE A 610 -17.32 19.28 4.46
C ILE A 610 -16.00 20.00 4.13
N PRO A 611 -14.92 19.75 4.89
CA PRO A 611 -13.62 20.35 4.64
C PRO A 611 -12.73 19.46 3.75
N HIS A 612 -12.34 19.96 2.58
CA HIS A 612 -11.34 19.36 1.71
C HIS A 612 -9.94 19.77 2.16
N MET A 613 -9.28 18.92 2.95
CA MET A 613 -8.02 19.23 3.66
C MET A 613 -7.20 17.99 4.05
N GLY A 614 -5.91 18.19 4.31
CA GLY A 614 -5.01 17.18 4.87
C GLY A 614 -3.94 16.70 3.90
N SER A 615 -3.11 15.79 4.38
CA SER A 615 -2.03 15.20 3.58
C SER A 615 -2.54 14.03 2.74
N GLN A 616 -2.17 13.99 1.47
CA GLN A 616 -2.56 12.91 0.56
C GLN A 616 -1.84 11.59 0.88
N PHE A 617 -2.55 10.48 0.63
CA PHE A 617 -2.11 9.09 0.73
C PHE A 617 -1.55 8.69 2.09
N THR A 618 -2.22 9.12 3.17
CA THR A 618 -1.87 8.73 4.53
C THR A 618 -3.09 8.44 5.39
N HIS A 619 -3.01 7.36 6.16
CA HIS A 619 -4.08 6.91 7.05
C HIS A 619 -4.14 7.62 8.41
N ASN A 620 -3.25 8.60 8.65
CA ASN A 620 -3.27 9.40 9.87
C ASN A 620 -3.68 10.83 9.53
N THR A 621 -4.36 11.51 10.46
CA THR A 621 -4.57 12.95 10.34
C THR A 621 -3.25 13.70 10.54
N ASP A 622 -3.18 14.91 9.96
CA ASP A 622 -2.10 15.85 10.23
C ASP A 622 -2.56 17.00 11.13
N THR A 623 -1.61 17.83 11.56
CA THR A 623 -1.88 18.96 12.46
C THR A 623 -2.80 20.02 11.84
N TYR A 624 -2.87 20.10 10.50
CA TYR A 624 -3.74 21.03 9.80
C TYR A 624 -5.20 20.59 9.94
N GLN A 625 -5.46 19.30 9.72
CA GLN A 625 -6.76 18.68 9.95
C GLN A 625 -7.19 18.82 11.42
N ASP A 626 -6.33 18.42 12.37
CA ASP A 626 -6.63 18.48 13.80
C ASP A 626 -7.02 19.90 14.25
N THR A 627 -6.31 20.92 13.74
CA THR A 627 -6.56 22.32 14.09
C THR A 627 -7.91 22.81 13.59
N TRP A 628 -8.25 22.52 12.32
CA TRP A 628 -9.54 22.97 11.76
C TRP A 628 -10.71 22.18 12.33
N ASN A 629 -10.55 20.88 12.56
CA ASN A 629 -11.53 20.06 13.27
C ASN A 629 -11.88 20.64 14.64
N ASP A 630 -10.88 21.01 15.45
CA ASP A 630 -11.08 21.66 16.74
C ASP A 630 -11.81 23.01 16.62
N ILE A 631 -11.46 23.81 15.62
CA ILE A 631 -12.12 25.11 15.34
C ILE A 631 -13.60 24.89 14.97
N PHE A 632 -13.90 23.96 14.07
CA PHE A 632 -15.27 23.69 13.62
C PHE A 632 -16.14 23.18 14.77
N VAL A 633 -15.64 22.21 15.55
CA VAL A 633 -16.36 21.69 16.74
C VAL A 633 -16.64 22.82 17.73
N LYS A 634 -15.64 23.66 18.03
CA LYS A 634 -15.82 24.83 18.93
C LYS A 634 -16.77 25.89 18.36
N ALA A 635 -16.85 26.02 17.03
CA ALA A 635 -17.79 26.92 16.37
C ALA A 635 -19.24 26.41 16.39
N GLY A 636 -19.42 25.10 16.66
CA GLY A 636 -20.73 24.46 16.83
C GLY A 636 -21.05 23.36 15.82
N ALA A 637 -20.07 22.88 15.05
CA ALA A 637 -20.25 21.76 14.13
C ALA A 637 -20.65 20.48 14.87
N ASP A 638 -21.61 19.78 14.31
CA ASP A 638 -22.12 18.49 14.77
C ASP A 638 -21.48 17.32 14.03
N ILE A 639 -21.19 17.55 12.75
CA ILE A 639 -20.73 16.53 11.82
C ILE A 639 -19.63 17.17 10.99
N ILE A 640 -18.47 16.55 10.94
CA ILE A 640 -17.39 16.90 10.01
C ILE A 640 -17.18 15.72 9.07
N LEU A 641 -17.29 15.98 7.76
CA LEU A 641 -17.13 15.02 6.68
C LEU A 641 -15.93 15.45 5.84
N GLY A 642 -14.71 15.14 6.30
CA GLY A 642 -13.47 15.49 5.62
C GLY A 642 -13.13 14.54 4.47
N ASP A 643 -12.33 15.03 3.53
CA ASP A 643 -11.91 14.31 2.32
C ASP A 643 -10.49 14.73 1.87
N HIS A 644 -10.13 14.65 0.58
CA HIS A 644 -8.81 15.00 0.00
C HIS A 644 -7.63 14.06 0.29
N SER A 645 -7.57 13.40 1.45
CA SER A 645 -6.40 12.56 1.78
C SER A 645 -6.25 11.34 0.86
N HIS A 646 -7.27 11.01 0.06
CA HIS A 646 -7.34 9.82 -0.81
C HIS A 646 -7.02 8.49 -0.09
N ALA A 647 -7.13 8.47 1.23
CA ALA A 647 -6.84 7.34 2.08
C ALA A 647 -7.82 7.34 3.25
N VAL A 648 -8.28 6.16 3.68
CA VAL A 648 -9.14 6.07 4.87
C VAL A 648 -8.42 6.67 6.07
N GLN A 649 -9.11 7.47 6.88
CA GLN A 649 -8.61 8.09 8.11
C GLN A 649 -9.59 7.87 9.27
N PRO A 650 -9.15 8.05 10.53
CA PRO A 650 -9.94 7.71 11.71
C PRO A 650 -11.30 8.42 11.78
N ILE A 651 -12.28 7.74 12.38
CA ILE A 651 -13.53 8.35 12.83
C ILE A 651 -13.38 8.69 14.31
N GLU A 652 -13.71 9.93 14.68
CA GLU A 652 -13.55 10.43 16.04
C GLU A 652 -14.87 11.00 16.57
N PHE A 653 -15.10 10.83 17.87
CA PHE A 653 -16.17 11.51 18.59
C PHE A 653 -15.57 12.55 19.51
N SER A 654 -16.07 13.79 19.43
CA SER A 654 -15.67 14.89 20.29
C SER A 654 -16.87 15.38 21.09
N THR A 655 -16.66 15.69 22.36
CA THR A 655 -17.71 16.27 23.21
C THR A 655 -17.35 17.72 23.52
N THR A 656 -18.28 18.63 23.22
CA THR A 656 -18.18 20.04 23.58
C THR A 656 -19.34 20.43 24.50
N VAL A 657 -19.21 21.55 25.21
CA VAL A 657 -20.30 22.09 26.04
C VAL A 657 -20.85 23.31 25.30
N ASN A 658 -22.15 23.32 25.02
CA ASN A 658 -22.79 24.44 24.35
C ASN A 658 -22.94 25.66 25.28
N ASP A 659 -23.36 26.81 24.74
CA ASP A 659 -23.55 28.05 25.49
C ASP A 659 -24.58 27.94 26.65
N LYS A 660 -25.37 26.86 26.68
CA LYS A 660 -26.36 26.56 27.72
C LYS A 660 -25.83 25.59 28.80
N GLY A 661 -24.59 25.14 28.69
CA GLY A 661 -23.97 24.19 29.61
C GLY A 661 -24.32 22.72 29.34
N GLU A 662 -24.90 22.41 28.19
CA GLU A 662 -25.26 21.04 27.80
C GLU A 662 -24.12 20.40 27.01
N GLU A 663 -23.82 19.13 27.31
CA GLU A 663 -22.88 18.34 26.52
C GLU A 663 -23.48 18.04 25.15
N LYS A 664 -22.69 18.31 24.11
CA LYS A 664 -23.03 18.14 22.71
C LYS A 664 -21.94 17.33 22.05
N GLN A 665 -22.35 16.22 21.44
CA GLN A 665 -21.45 15.31 20.74
C GLN A 665 -21.33 15.71 19.27
N ALA A 666 -20.10 15.74 18.78
CA ALA A 666 -19.77 15.88 17.37
C ALA A 666 -19.08 14.61 16.87
N VAL A 667 -19.34 14.24 15.62
CA VAL A 667 -18.61 13.18 14.91
C VAL A 667 -17.71 13.79 13.85
N ILE A 668 -16.50 13.27 13.74
CA ILE A 668 -15.49 13.69 12.78
C ILE A 668 -15.13 12.46 11.95
N VAL A 669 -15.56 12.47 10.69
CA VAL A 669 -15.15 11.50 9.68
C VAL A 669 -14.02 12.16 8.90
N ASN A 670 -12.77 11.85 9.24
CA ASN A 670 -11.63 12.60 8.69
C ASN A 670 -11.43 12.37 7.18
N CYS A 671 -11.56 11.13 6.72
CA CYS A 671 -11.61 10.79 5.29
C CYS A 671 -12.09 9.34 5.11
N PRO A 672 -13.13 9.05 4.31
CA PRO A 672 -13.57 7.69 4.01
C PRO A 672 -12.70 6.99 2.95
N GLY A 673 -11.77 7.72 2.31
CA GLY A 673 -10.91 7.24 1.24
C GLY A 673 -11.31 7.78 -0.14
N ASN A 674 -10.73 7.18 -1.18
CA ASN A 674 -10.98 7.59 -2.56
C ASN A 674 -12.01 6.68 -3.22
N PHE A 675 -13.22 7.17 -3.53
CA PHE A 675 -14.34 6.28 -3.86
C PHE A 675 -14.44 5.95 -5.34
N ALA A 676 -14.61 6.96 -6.20
CA ALA A 676 -14.56 6.77 -7.64
C ALA A 676 -13.15 7.15 -8.12
N ASN A 677 -12.26 6.17 -8.33
CA ASN A 677 -10.88 6.40 -8.76
C ASN A 677 -10.25 5.17 -9.44
N SER A 678 -9.06 5.34 -10.05
CA SER A 678 -8.25 4.25 -10.62
C SER A 678 -6.90 4.01 -9.93
N TYR A 679 -6.62 4.72 -8.85
CA TYR A 679 -5.34 4.72 -8.18
C TYR A 679 -5.25 3.65 -7.09
N VAL A 680 -4.34 2.69 -7.28
CA VAL A 680 -4.15 1.54 -6.37
C VAL A 680 -2.88 1.62 -5.54
N GLU A 681 -1.94 2.49 -5.91
CA GLU A 681 -0.68 2.65 -5.18
C GLU A 681 -0.91 3.40 -3.86
N ASN A 682 0.00 3.27 -2.90
CA ASN A 682 -0.12 3.89 -1.57
C ASN A 682 -1.49 3.68 -0.89
N ASP A 683 -2.10 2.51 -1.08
CA ASP A 683 -3.39 2.15 -0.51
C ASP A 683 -4.59 3.01 -0.99
N GLY A 684 -4.50 3.66 -2.16
CA GLY A 684 -5.60 4.44 -2.75
C GLY A 684 -6.84 3.62 -3.16
N ASP A 685 -6.71 2.29 -3.18
CA ASP A 685 -7.80 1.33 -3.38
C ASP A 685 -8.53 0.93 -2.08
N ALA A 686 -8.04 1.39 -0.92
CA ALA A 686 -8.72 1.23 0.36
C ALA A 686 -9.68 2.40 0.60
N THR A 687 -10.98 2.12 0.53
CA THR A 687 -12.03 3.13 0.70
C THR A 687 -13.18 2.59 1.54
N SER A 688 -14.18 3.41 1.80
CA SER A 688 -15.36 3.06 2.59
C SER A 688 -16.55 3.93 2.23
N ILE A 689 -17.74 3.45 2.58
CA ILE A 689 -18.89 4.32 2.78
C ILE A 689 -19.05 4.49 4.29
N VAL A 690 -19.06 5.73 4.76
CA VAL A 690 -19.30 6.04 6.18
C VAL A 690 -20.72 6.56 6.33
N GLU A 691 -21.47 5.97 7.24
CA GLU A 691 -22.82 6.40 7.58
C GLU A 691 -22.78 7.17 8.91
N VAL A 692 -23.41 8.33 9.03
CA VAL A 692 -23.60 9.04 10.29
C VAL A 692 -25.05 8.90 10.71
N TYR A 693 -25.28 8.43 11.94
CA TYR A 693 -26.60 8.18 12.50
C TYR A 693 -26.97 9.29 13.48
N ILE A 694 -28.14 9.89 13.26
CA ILE A 694 -28.69 10.99 14.06
C ILE A 694 -30.03 10.56 14.63
N ASP A 695 -30.23 10.70 15.93
CA ASP A 695 -31.54 10.46 16.53
C ASP A 695 -32.49 11.64 16.20
N PRO A 696 -33.62 11.42 15.50
CA PRO A 696 -34.54 12.48 15.13
C PRO A 696 -35.29 13.11 16.32
N GLN A 697 -35.34 12.44 17.47
CA GLN A 697 -36.02 12.96 18.66
C GLN A 697 -35.13 13.91 19.45
N THR A 698 -33.92 13.46 19.76
CA THR A 698 -32.94 14.25 20.52
C THR A 698 -32.16 15.23 19.65
N LYS A 699 -32.14 14.99 18.33
CA LYS A 699 -31.37 15.77 17.34
C LYS A 699 -29.89 15.77 17.71
N GLN A 700 -29.36 14.60 18.04
CA GLN A 700 -27.95 14.39 18.35
C GLN A 700 -27.37 13.26 17.49
N VAL A 701 -26.08 13.36 17.20
CA VAL A 701 -25.34 12.27 16.55
C VAL A 701 -25.09 11.17 17.57
N ILE A 702 -25.47 9.93 17.22
CA ILE A 702 -25.45 8.78 18.13
C ILE A 702 -24.39 7.73 17.77
N SER A 703 -24.05 7.59 16.49
CA SER A 703 -23.16 6.53 16.00
C SER A 703 -22.67 6.85 14.59
N ALA A 704 -21.60 6.17 14.16
CA ALA A 704 -21.23 6.05 12.77
C ALA A 704 -21.20 4.58 12.33
N GLY A 705 -21.57 4.34 11.07
CA GLY A 705 -21.44 3.07 10.37
C GLY A 705 -20.28 3.10 9.39
N VAL A 706 -19.59 1.99 9.19
CA VAL A 706 -18.53 1.83 8.18
C VAL A 706 -18.85 0.62 7.32
N ILE A 707 -18.86 0.82 6.00
CA ILE A 707 -18.92 -0.24 4.99
C ILE A 707 -17.56 -0.24 4.28
N PRO A 708 -16.67 -1.20 4.57
CA PRO A 708 -15.38 -1.29 3.90
C PRO A 708 -15.54 -1.63 2.41
N MET A 709 -14.80 -0.90 1.59
CA MET A 709 -14.85 -0.97 0.14
C MET A 709 -13.43 -1.20 -0.41
N TYR A 710 -13.35 -2.03 -1.44
CA TYR A 710 -12.15 -2.23 -2.25
C TYR A 710 -12.37 -1.64 -3.64
N THR A 711 -11.53 -0.70 -4.06
CA THR A 711 -11.58 -0.16 -5.42
C THR A 711 -10.84 -1.11 -6.36
N GLN A 712 -11.60 -1.85 -7.16
CA GLN A 712 -11.06 -2.72 -8.18
C GLN A 712 -10.64 -1.92 -9.41
N SER A 713 -9.39 -2.08 -9.83
CA SER A 713 -8.81 -1.45 -11.04
C SER A 713 -8.14 -2.51 -11.94
N PRO A 714 -8.92 -3.36 -12.61
CA PRO A 714 -8.41 -4.38 -13.50
C PRO A 714 -7.91 -3.81 -14.83
N SER A 715 -7.03 -4.54 -15.51
CA SER A 715 -6.39 -4.11 -16.77
C SER A 715 -7.34 -3.94 -17.96
N ASN A 716 -8.57 -4.43 -17.87
CA ASN A 716 -9.63 -4.24 -18.86
C ASN A 716 -10.38 -2.90 -18.70
N GLY A 717 -10.05 -2.08 -17.69
CA GLY A 717 -10.60 -0.73 -17.51
C GLY A 717 -11.94 -0.65 -16.78
N THR A 718 -12.44 -1.75 -16.19
CA THR A 718 -13.66 -1.71 -15.37
C THR A 718 -13.37 -1.33 -13.91
N TYR A 719 -13.40 -0.03 -13.63
CA TYR A 719 -13.21 0.53 -12.28
C TYR A 719 -14.47 0.38 -11.43
N ARG A 720 -14.35 -0.16 -10.21
CA ARG A 720 -15.52 -0.42 -9.35
C ARG A 720 -15.17 -0.28 -7.88
N ALA A 721 -15.94 0.50 -7.13
CA ALA A 721 -15.92 0.44 -5.68
C ALA A 721 -16.77 -0.76 -5.22
N LEU A 722 -16.12 -1.78 -4.64
CA LEU A 722 -16.74 -3.04 -4.27
C LEU A 722 -16.83 -3.20 -2.75
N PRO A 723 -18.02 -3.37 -2.16
CA PRO A 723 -18.13 -3.70 -0.74
C PRO A 723 -17.49 -5.06 -0.47
N ILE A 724 -16.62 -5.13 0.54
CA ILE A 724 -15.90 -6.36 0.88
C ILE A 724 -16.88 -7.47 1.29
N TYR A 725 -17.98 -7.11 1.96
CA TYR A 725 -19.05 -8.05 2.28
C TYR A 725 -19.63 -8.74 1.04
N ASN A 726 -19.89 -7.98 -0.05
CA ASN A 726 -20.41 -8.55 -1.29
C ASN A 726 -19.38 -9.44 -1.98
N ILE A 727 -18.10 -9.09 -1.96
CA ILE A 727 -17.04 -9.95 -2.48
C ILE A 727 -17.07 -11.33 -1.81
N LEU A 728 -17.41 -11.42 -0.52
CA LEU A 728 -17.47 -12.69 0.21
C LEU A 728 -18.80 -13.44 0.12
N ASN A 729 -19.89 -12.79 -0.32
CA ASN A 729 -21.24 -13.36 -0.24
C ASN A 729 -21.98 -13.43 -1.59
N ASP A 730 -21.53 -12.71 -2.62
CA ASP A 730 -22.08 -12.77 -3.98
C ASP A 730 -21.23 -13.71 -4.86
N THR A 731 -21.81 -14.86 -5.22
CA THR A 731 -21.14 -15.87 -6.05
C THR A 731 -20.74 -15.37 -7.44
N VAL A 732 -21.47 -14.40 -8.02
CA VAL A 732 -21.12 -13.84 -9.34
C VAL A 732 -19.88 -12.97 -9.18
N LEU A 733 -19.89 -12.07 -8.20
CA LEU A 733 -18.75 -11.20 -7.92
C LEU A 733 -17.51 -12.00 -7.54
N GLN A 734 -17.64 -13.05 -6.74
CA GLN A 734 -16.53 -13.95 -6.40
C GLN A 734 -15.80 -14.54 -7.60
N ASN A 735 -16.54 -14.85 -8.67
CA ASN A 735 -15.93 -15.38 -9.89
C ASN A 735 -15.19 -14.32 -10.71
N GLU A 736 -15.41 -13.04 -10.41
CA GLU A 736 -14.74 -11.90 -11.04
C GLU A 736 -13.52 -11.38 -10.25
N ILE A 737 -13.32 -11.88 -9.02
CA ILE A 737 -12.17 -11.51 -8.17
C ILE A 737 -11.10 -12.62 -8.22
N SER A 738 -9.90 -12.25 -8.65
CA SER A 738 -8.78 -13.18 -8.70
C SER A 738 -8.23 -13.51 -7.31
N ARG A 739 -7.46 -14.60 -7.20
CA ARG A 739 -6.79 -14.98 -5.95
C ARG A 739 -5.81 -13.90 -5.46
N TYR A 740 -5.20 -13.13 -6.36
CA TYR A 740 -4.29 -12.04 -6.01
C TYR A 740 -5.08 -10.85 -5.42
N GLU A 741 -6.20 -10.50 -6.04
CA GLU A 741 -7.10 -9.46 -5.52
C GLU A 741 -7.68 -9.87 -4.17
N MET A 742 -8.01 -11.15 -3.94
CA MET A 742 -8.48 -11.59 -2.63
C MET A 742 -7.47 -11.38 -1.49
N ILE A 743 -6.16 -11.46 -1.78
CA ILE A 743 -5.12 -11.12 -0.79
C ILE A 743 -5.19 -9.62 -0.49
N ARG A 744 -5.32 -8.80 -1.53
CA ARG A 744 -5.47 -7.35 -1.37
C ARG A 744 -6.76 -6.98 -0.63
N VAL A 745 -7.86 -7.68 -0.87
CA VAL A 745 -9.14 -7.48 -0.18
C VAL A 745 -9.00 -7.75 1.33
N ASP A 746 -8.25 -8.77 1.74
CA ASP A 746 -7.94 -9.02 3.17
C ASP A 746 -7.09 -7.90 3.79
N GLU A 747 -6.11 -7.38 3.04
CA GLU A 747 -5.30 -6.24 3.45
C GLU A 747 -6.14 -4.96 3.59
N VAL A 748 -6.99 -4.65 2.61
CA VAL A 748 -7.88 -3.49 2.63
C VAL A 748 -8.88 -3.60 3.77
N GLN A 749 -9.48 -4.77 4.00
CA GLN A 749 -10.34 -5.02 5.17
C GLN A 749 -9.61 -4.69 6.47
N SER A 750 -8.38 -5.18 6.61
CA SER A 750 -7.53 -4.91 7.78
C SER A 750 -7.18 -3.43 7.94
N ILE A 751 -6.89 -2.72 6.85
CA ILE A 751 -6.56 -1.29 6.84
C ILE A 751 -7.78 -0.47 7.27
N VAL A 752 -8.90 -0.63 6.56
CA VAL A 752 -10.13 0.13 6.82
C VAL A 752 -10.59 -0.06 8.25
N SER A 753 -10.68 -1.32 8.72
CA SER A 753 -11.14 -1.58 10.07
C SER A 753 -10.15 -1.03 11.12
N SER A 754 -8.85 -1.22 10.93
CA SER A 754 -7.84 -0.77 11.88
C SER A 754 -7.80 0.75 12.01
N VAL A 755 -7.97 1.46 10.89
CA VAL A 755 -7.89 2.92 10.84
C VAL A 755 -9.19 3.56 11.32
N MET A 756 -10.34 3.12 10.79
CA MET A 756 -11.62 3.79 11.05
C MET A 756 -12.32 3.30 12.31
N LEU A 757 -12.14 2.02 12.68
CA LEU A 757 -12.79 1.43 13.87
C LEU A 757 -11.82 1.32 15.06
N GLY A 758 -10.52 1.53 14.84
CA GLY A 758 -9.48 1.28 15.84
C GLY A 758 -9.23 -0.20 16.14
N VAL A 759 -9.82 -1.12 15.35
CA VAL A 759 -9.68 -2.58 15.53
C VAL A 759 -9.36 -3.27 14.21
N LYS A 760 -8.33 -4.14 14.22
CA LYS A 760 -7.98 -4.92 13.04
C LYS A 760 -8.88 -6.15 12.92
N LEU A 761 -9.63 -6.25 11.83
CA LEU A 761 -10.56 -7.33 11.54
C LEU A 761 -10.13 -8.08 10.27
N THR A 762 -10.29 -9.40 10.27
CA THR A 762 -9.95 -10.29 9.15
C THR A 762 -11.19 -10.70 8.35
N LEU A 763 -11.01 -11.31 7.16
CA LEU A 763 -12.12 -11.70 6.28
C LEU A 763 -13.16 -12.65 6.91
N ASP A 764 -12.80 -13.44 7.93
CA ASP A 764 -13.75 -14.31 8.63
C ASP A 764 -14.67 -13.55 9.61
N GLN A 765 -14.37 -12.29 9.90
CA GLN A 765 -15.13 -11.40 10.78
C GLN A 765 -15.94 -10.35 9.99
N VAL A 766 -16.05 -10.54 8.68
CA VAL A 766 -16.68 -9.56 7.79
C VAL A 766 -18.16 -9.45 8.05
N GLN A 767 -18.60 -8.21 8.31
CA GLN A 767 -19.99 -7.81 8.45
C GLN A 767 -20.37 -6.89 7.31
N GLU A 768 -21.66 -6.78 7.04
CA GLU A 768 -22.15 -5.87 6.00
C GLU A 768 -21.92 -4.41 6.37
N ARG A 769 -22.08 -4.08 7.65
CA ARG A 769 -21.80 -2.77 8.24
C ARG A 769 -21.18 -2.95 9.62
N TYR A 770 -20.22 -2.10 9.95
CA TYR A 770 -19.65 -2.00 11.29
C TYR A 770 -20.17 -0.75 11.99
N TYR A 771 -20.49 -0.83 13.27
CA TYR A 771 -20.97 0.33 14.03
C TYR A 771 -19.93 0.78 15.06
N ILE A 772 -19.68 2.08 15.10
CA ILE A 772 -18.89 2.73 16.13
C ILE A 772 -19.79 3.69 16.91
N PHE A 773 -19.85 3.48 18.22
CA PHE A 773 -20.47 4.40 19.17
C PHE A 773 -19.36 5.23 19.85
N PRO A 774 -19.70 6.25 20.63
CA PRO A 774 -18.70 7.04 21.37
C PRO A 774 -17.80 6.19 22.28
N GLU A 775 -18.30 5.05 22.76
CA GLU A 775 -17.55 4.10 23.57
C GLU A 775 -16.63 3.17 22.75
N GLY A 776 -16.72 3.23 21.42
CA GLY A 776 -15.93 2.44 20.48
C GLY A 776 -16.75 1.48 19.60
N TYR A 777 -16.02 0.62 18.90
CA TYR A 777 -16.59 -0.37 17.98
C TYR A 777 -17.46 -1.41 18.71
N VAL A 778 -18.64 -1.70 18.14
CA VAL A 778 -19.51 -2.80 18.54
C VAL A 778 -19.78 -3.72 17.34
N ARG A 779 -19.69 -5.04 17.57
CA ARG A 779 -20.00 -6.03 16.54
C ARG A 779 -21.49 -6.39 16.53
N GLN A 780 -21.98 -6.81 15.38
CA GLN A 780 -23.33 -7.35 15.24
C GLN A 780 -23.46 -8.72 15.91
N PRO A 781 -24.69 -9.12 16.30
CA PRO A 781 -24.94 -10.44 16.84
C PRO A 781 -24.72 -11.51 15.76
N VAL A 782 -24.25 -12.68 16.17
CA VAL A 782 -24.11 -13.82 15.25
C VAL A 782 -25.49 -14.33 14.85
N LYS A 783 -25.68 -14.63 13.56
CA LYS A 783 -26.94 -15.18 13.06
C LYS A 783 -27.24 -16.52 13.72
N ALA A 784 -28.51 -16.72 14.09
CA ALA A 784 -28.97 -18.00 14.62
C ALA A 784 -28.73 -19.13 13.62
N MET A 785 -28.17 -20.23 14.12
CA MET A 785 -28.01 -21.44 13.31
C MET A 785 -29.36 -22.06 12.99
N LYS A 786 -29.47 -22.74 11.84
CA LYS A 786 -30.70 -23.43 11.45
C LYS A 786 -30.90 -24.71 12.28
N ILE A 787 -31.91 -24.70 13.16
CA ILE A 787 -32.29 -25.89 13.95
C ILE A 787 -33.08 -26.89 13.08
N THR A 788 -32.67 -28.16 13.10
CA THR A 788 -33.33 -29.26 12.39
C THR A 788 -34.16 -30.14 13.32
N ASP A 789 -35.10 -30.92 12.78
CA ASP A 789 -35.91 -31.87 13.55
C ASP A 789 -35.07 -32.90 14.32
N GLU A 790 -33.89 -33.25 13.80
CA GLU A 790 -32.96 -34.15 14.50
C GLU A 790 -32.34 -33.45 15.71
N MET A 791 -31.91 -32.19 15.56
CA MET A 791 -31.35 -31.39 16.65
C MET A 791 -32.36 -31.21 17.78
N THR A 792 -33.65 -31.04 17.50
CA THR A 792 -34.67 -30.89 18.55
C THR A 792 -34.82 -32.11 19.48
N LYS A 793 -34.34 -33.27 19.04
CA LYS A 793 -34.43 -34.53 19.78
C LYS A 793 -33.23 -34.77 20.71
N THR A 794 -32.16 -33.99 20.57
CA THR A 794 -30.95 -34.16 21.40
C THR A 794 -31.18 -33.64 22.82
N ASP A 795 -30.48 -34.24 23.78
CA ASP A 795 -30.69 -33.90 25.19
C ASP A 795 -30.17 -32.50 25.52
N LEU A 796 -29.10 -32.07 24.85
CA LEU A 796 -28.60 -30.70 24.94
C LEU A 796 -29.67 -29.67 24.50
N TYR A 797 -30.36 -29.90 23.38
CA TYR A 797 -31.45 -29.02 22.94
C TYR A 797 -32.58 -28.94 23.96
N LYS A 798 -33.01 -30.08 24.52
CA LYS A 798 -34.04 -30.15 25.56
C LYS A 798 -33.61 -29.44 26.85
N LEU A 799 -32.32 -29.48 27.20
CA LEU A 799 -31.77 -28.76 28.35
C LEU A 799 -31.84 -27.25 28.13
N PHE A 800 -31.42 -26.75 26.96
CA PHE A 800 -31.55 -25.32 26.64
C PHE A 800 -33.00 -24.84 26.71
N CYS A 801 -33.96 -25.61 26.17
CA CYS A 801 -35.40 -25.27 26.26
C CYS A 801 -35.92 -25.16 27.70
N LYS A 802 -35.32 -25.88 28.65
CA LYS A 802 -35.75 -25.90 30.06
C LYS A 802 -35.04 -24.85 30.92
N SER A 803 -33.93 -24.29 30.44
CA SER A 803 -33.07 -23.40 31.22
C SER A 803 -33.32 -21.94 30.89
N LYS A 804 -33.63 -21.15 31.91
CA LYS A 804 -33.76 -19.69 31.78
C LYS A 804 -32.41 -19.00 31.79
N THR A 805 -31.45 -19.59 32.49
CA THR A 805 -30.08 -19.07 32.63
C THR A 805 -29.07 -20.15 32.24
N VAL A 806 -28.12 -19.80 31.40
CA VAL A 806 -27.06 -20.70 30.90
C VAL A 806 -25.70 -20.04 31.14
N CYS A 807 -24.76 -20.75 31.73
CA CYS A 807 -23.39 -20.28 31.93
C CYS A 807 -22.41 -21.14 31.13
N PHE A 808 -21.71 -20.54 30.17
CA PHE A 808 -20.63 -21.18 29.42
C PHE A 808 -19.30 -20.93 30.13
N VAL A 809 -18.60 -22.02 30.45
CA VAL A 809 -17.32 -22.01 31.17
C VAL A 809 -16.27 -22.69 30.31
N GLY A 810 -15.12 -22.03 30.09
CA GLY A 810 -14.09 -22.65 29.28
C GLY A 810 -12.81 -21.84 29.09
N ASP A 811 -12.08 -22.17 28.03
CA ASP A 811 -10.83 -21.52 27.64
C ASP A 811 -11.00 -20.54 26.48
N SER A 812 -9.90 -20.26 25.76
CA SER A 812 -9.84 -19.33 24.63
C SER A 812 -10.84 -19.66 23.52
N ILE A 813 -11.24 -20.93 23.34
CA ILE A 813 -12.22 -21.34 22.33
C ILE A 813 -13.63 -20.89 22.73
N THR A 814 -13.95 -21.02 24.03
CA THR A 814 -15.23 -20.55 24.58
C THR A 814 -15.27 -19.03 24.72
N ALA A 815 -14.11 -18.39 24.93
CA ALA A 815 -13.99 -16.94 25.00
C ALA A 815 -13.99 -16.25 23.61
N GLY A 816 -13.62 -16.97 22.55
CA GLY A 816 -13.37 -16.38 21.23
C GLY A 816 -12.11 -15.50 21.21
N SER A 817 -11.07 -15.86 21.97
CA SER A 817 -9.93 -14.96 22.23
C SER A 817 -9.15 -14.55 20.98
N GLU A 818 -9.04 -15.45 20.01
CA GLU A 818 -8.27 -15.22 18.78
C GLU A 818 -9.14 -14.80 17.58
N ASN A 819 -10.47 -14.88 17.71
CA ASN A 819 -11.41 -14.62 16.60
C ASN A 819 -12.25 -13.35 16.81
N GLY A 820 -11.84 -12.45 17.71
CA GLY A 820 -12.54 -11.18 17.99
C GLY A 820 -13.72 -11.31 18.94
N GLY A 821 -13.71 -12.31 19.82
CA GLY A 821 -14.76 -12.53 20.81
C GLY A 821 -16.01 -13.21 20.26
N TYR A 822 -15.89 -13.95 19.15
CA TYR A 822 -16.96 -14.76 18.58
C TYR A 822 -16.94 -16.14 19.22
N SER A 823 -17.80 -16.33 20.23
CA SER A 823 -17.85 -17.59 20.98
C SER A 823 -18.58 -18.67 20.18
N TRP A 824 -18.11 -19.91 20.25
CA TRP A 824 -18.70 -21.02 19.49
C TRP A 824 -20.17 -21.30 19.82
N TYR A 825 -20.66 -20.89 20.99
CA TYR A 825 -22.04 -21.12 21.39
C TYR A 825 -23.00 -20.00 20.95
N GLU A 826 -22.51 -18.89 20.42
CA GLU A 826 -23.36 -17.76 20.01
C GLU A 826 -24.36 -18.12 18.90
N PRO A 827 -23.97 -18.80 17.80
CA PRO A 827 -24.93 -19.23 16.78
C PRO A 827 -26.04 -20.12 17.35
N LEU A 828 -25.70 -20.93 18.35
CA LEU A 828 -26.60 -21.84 19.03
C LEU A 828 -27.58 -21.09 19.94
N MET A 829 -27.06 -20.25 20.82
CA MET A 829 -27.87 -19.50 21.79
C MET A 829 -28.72 -18.41 21.14
N ALA A 830 -28.35 -17.91 19.96
CA ALA A 830 -29.20 -17.05 19.15
C ALA A 830 -30.53 -17.73 18.74
N SER A 831 -30.64 -19.06 18.82
CA SER A 831 -31.90 -19.80 18.65
C SER A 831 -32.78 -19.84 19.91
N PHE A 832 -32.29 -19.32 21.04
CA PHE A 832 -32.96 -19.29 22.35
C PHE A 832 -32.90 -17.87 22.96
N PRO A 833 -33.54 -16.88 22.32
CA PRO A 833 -33.41 -15.47 22.72
C PRO A 833 -33.95 -15.15 24.12
N ASP A 834 -34.83 -15.99 24.66
CA ASP A 834 -35.40 -15.83 26.02
C ASP A 834 -34.45 -16.30 27.13
N SER A 835 -33.35 -16.97 26.79
CA SER A 835 -32.37 -17.46 27.76
C SER A 835 -31.31 -16.39 28.06
N ILE A 836 -31.06 -16.14 29.35
CA ILE A 836 -29.96 -15.28 29.81
C ILE A 836 -28.66 -16.09 29.74
N VAL A 837 -27.68 -15.59 29.00
CA VAL A 837 -26.38 -16.24 28.79
C VAL A 837 -25.28 -15.54 29.58
N TYR A 838 -24.54 -16.30 30.38
CA TYR A 838 -23.33 -15.87 31.07
C TYR A 838 -22.10 -16.53 30.43
N LYS A 839 -20.99 -15.80 30.40
CA LYS A 839 -19.70 -16.26 29.88
C LYS A 839 -18.63 -16.14 30.96
N GLU A 840 -18.01 -17.26 31.31
CA GLU A 840 -16.87 -17.35 32.23
C GLU A 840 -15.74 -18.15 31.56
N ALA A 841 -15.08 -17.50 30.60
CA ALA A 841 -14.02 -18.11 29.80
C ALA A 841 -12.83 -17.17 29.64
N TRP A 842 -11.62 -17.73 29.63
CA TRP A 842 -10.37 -16.95 29.60
C TRP A 842 -9.35 -17.53 28.63
N GLY A 843 -8.53 -16.63 28.06
CA GLY A 843 -7.38 -17.02 27.27
C GLY A 843 -6.43 -17.92 28.07
N ALA A 844 -5.90 -18.98 27.44
CA ALA A 844 -4.98 -19.93 28.05
C ALA A 844 -5.50 -20.66 29.32
N ALA A 845 -6.81 -20.61 29.60
CA ALA A 845 -7.37 -21.23 30.80
C ALA A 845 -7.14 -22.75 30.82
N THR A 846 -6.90 -23.26 32.02
CA THR A 846 -6.82 -24.69 32.33
C THR A 846 -7.84 -25.03 33.42
N THR A 847 -7.95 -26.31 33.76
CA THR A 847 -8.78 -26.73 34.91
C THR A 847 -8.40 -26.05 36.23
N LEU A 848 -7.12 -25.73 36.46
CA LEU A 848 -6.69 -24.99 37.65
C LEU A 848 -7.11 -23.51 37.62
N THR A 849 -7.10 -22.88 36.44
CA THR A 849 -7.64 -21.51 36.28
C THR A 849 -9.11 -21.43 36.70
N LEU A 850 -9.91 -22.46 36.37
CA LEU A 850 -11.31 -22.51 36.78
C LEU A 850 -11.47 -22.59 38.32
N LEU A 851 -10.54 -23.25 39.02
CA LEU A 851 -10.52 -23.30 40.48
C LEU A 851 -10.12 -21.96 41.10
N GLU A 852 -9.20 -21.24 40.48
CA GLU A 852 -8.84 -19.87 40.92
C GLU A 852 -10.04 -18.90 40.75
N LYS A 853 -10.85 -19.11 39.71
CA LYS A 853 -12.05 -18.31 39.40
C LYS A 853 -13.37 -18.92 39.91
N ILE A 854 -13.28 -19.93 40.77
CA ILE A 854 -14.43 -20.76 41.18
C ILE A 854 -15.58 -19.95 41.80
N GLU A 855 -15.27 -18.89 42.56
CA GLU A 855 -16.27 -18.03 43.18
C GLU A 855 -16.98 -17.14 42.15
N THR A 856 -16.30 -16.74 41.07
CA THR A 856 -16.91 -15.95 39.99
C THR A 856 -17.89 -16.81 39.20
N ILE A 857 -17.47 -18.02 38.82
CA ILE A 857 -18.30 -18.98 38.08
C ILE A 857 -19.57 -19.37 38.88
N ALA A 858 -19.39 -19.67 40.17
CA ALA A 858 -20.50 -20.10 41.02
C ALA A 858 -21.48 -18.97 41.38
N ARG A 859 -21.08 -17.69 41.20
CA ARG A 859 -21.93 -16.53 41.54
C ARG A 859 -23.16 -16.42 40.66
N HIS A 860 -23.05 -16.77 39.38
CA HIS A 860 -24.15 -16.67 38.41
C HIS A 860 -25.38 -17.51 38.76
N SER A 861 -25.21 -18.60 39.52
CA SER A 861 -26.31 -19.48 39.96
C SER A 861 -27.24 -19.93 38.80
N ALA A 862 -26.65 -20.20 37.64
CA ALA A 862 -27.37 -20.54 36.40
C ALA A 862 -28.08 -21.90 36.48
N ASP A 863 -29.12 -22.09 35.68
CA ASP A 863 -29.88 -23.35 35.61
C ASP A 863 -29.10 -24.45 34.88
N LEU A 864 -28.27 -24.07 33.92
CA LEU A 864 -27.40 -24.95 33.14
C LEU A 864 -25.98 -24.38 33.07
N TYR A 865 -24.99 -25.24 33.33
CA TYR A 865 -23.57 -24.96 33.12
C TYR A 865 -23.03 -25.84 31.98
N VAL A 866 -22.45 -25.21 30.97
CA VAL A 866 -21.78 -25.89 29.85
C VAL A 866 -20.28 -25.67 30.01
N ILE A 867 -19.52 -26.74 30.28
CA ILE A 867 -18.09 -26.65 30.61
C ILE A 867 -17.28 -27.34 29.51
N ALA A 868 -16.42 -26.57 28.82
CA ALA A 868 -15.51 -27.04 27.79
C ALA A 868 -14.06 -26.63 28.15
N ILE A 869 -13.27 -27.56 28.65
CA ILE A 869 -11.92 -27.29 29.19
C ILE A 869 -11.03 -28.54 29.13
N GLY A 870 -9.71 -28.34 29.00
CA GLY A 870 -8.72 -29.42 29.18
C GLY A 870 -7.64 -29.46 28.11
N THR A 871 -7.87 -28.85 26.95
CA THR A 871 -6.91 -28.84 25.84
C THR A 871 -5.60 -28.17 26.25
N ASN A 872 -5.66 -27.06 26.99
CA ASN A 872 -4.48 -26.36 27.49
C ASN A 872 -3.74 -27.12 28.61
N ASP A 873 -4.44 -27.93 29.42
CA ASP A 873 -3.81 -28.83 30.40
C ASP A 873 -2.89 -29.86 29.71
N VAL A 874 -3.27 -30.29 28.49
CA VAL A 874 -2.45 -31.19 27.65
C VAL A 874 -1.41 -30.43 26.83
N ARG A 875 -1.72 -29.26 26.28
CA ARG A 875 -0.77 -28.48 25.44
C ARG A 875 0.40 -27.93 26.25
N TYR A 876 0.13 -27.23 27.36
CA TYR A 876 1.16 -26.48 28.09
C TYR A 876 1.97 -27.33 29.07
N ARG A 877 1.40 -28.40 29.62
CA ARG A 877 2.08 -29.38 30.52
C ARG A 877 2.86 -28.76 31.68
N ASN A 878 2.42 -27.61 32.19
CA ASN A 878 3.06 -26.94 33.31
C ASN A 878 2.46 -27.43 34.63
N LYS A 879 3.28 -28.07 35.47
CA LYS A 879 2.84 -28.64 36.77
C LYS A 879 2.18 -27.63 37.72
N LYS A 880 2.45 -26.33 37.58
CA LYS A 880 1.86 -25.30 38.43
C LYS A 880 0.47 -24.87 37.98
N THR A 881 0.15 -25.05 36.69
CA THR A 881 -1.04 -24.48 36.07
C THR A 881 -1.87 -25.50 35.32
N CYS A 882 -1.43 -26.75 35.17
CA CYS A 882 -2.13 -27.79 34.40
C CYS A 882 -2.40 -29.04 35.26
N ALA A 883 -3.53 -29.69 35.02
CA ALA A 883 -3.73 -31.08 35.40
C ALA A 883 -2.73 -31.98 34.65
N MET A 884 -1.99 -32.78 35.40
CA MET A 884 -0.89 -33.58 34.83
C MET A 884 -1.35 -34.97 34.38
N ASP A 885 -2.53 -35.41 34.82
CA ASP A 885 -3.11 -36.72 34.50
C ASP A 885 -4.65 -36.64 34.56
N ALA A 886 -5.32 -37.69 34.08
CA ALA A 886 -6.77 -37.73 34.00
C ALA A 886 -7.45 -37.67 35.40
N SER A 887 -6.80 -38.19 36.44
CA SER A 887 -7.33 -38.15 37.80
C SER A 887 -7.40 -36.72 38.34
N SER A 888 -6.29 -35.97 38.23
CA SER A 888 -6.23 -34.56 38.63
C SER A 888 -7.17 -33.68 37.79
N TYR A 889 -7.30 -33.98 36.49
CA TYR A 889 -8.26 -33.30 35.60
C TYR A 889 -9.70 -33.43 36.11
N ILE A 890 -10.15 -34.66 36.45
CA ILE A 890 -11.50 -34.91 36.98
C ILE A 890 -11.67 -34.35 38.39
N GLU A 891 -10.66 -34.41 39.24
CA GLU A 891 -10.71 -33.84 40.59
C GLU A 891 -10.95 -32.32 40.56
N ASN A 892 -10.28 -31.61 39.65
CA ASN A 892 -10.47 -30.17 39.44
C ASN A 892 -11.91 -29.86 38.98
N ILE A 893 -12.41 -30.56 37.96
CA ILE A 893 -13.78 -30.37 37.46
C ILE A 893 -14.81 -30.67 38.55
N ASN A 894 -14.62 -31.75 39.31
CA ASN A 894 -15.52 -32.11 40.39
C ASN A 894 -15.55 -31.04 41.50
N SER A 895 -14.40 -30.44 41.83
CA SER A 895 -14.32 -29.36 42.83
C SER A 895 -15.10 -28.12 42.39
N LEU A 896 -15.02 -27.75 41.11
CA LEU A 896 -15.84 -26.69 40.52
C LEU A 896 -17.34 -26.99 40.62
N ILE A 897 -17.76 -28.19 40.21
CA ILE A 897 -19.18 -28.61 40.24
C ILE A 897 -19.73 -28.62 41.66
N VAL A 898 -18.98 -29.15 42.64
CA VAL A 898 -19.39 -29.13 44.06
C VAL A 898 -19.63 -27.70 44.54
N LYS A 899 -18.76 -26.76 44.14
CA LYS A 899 -18.94 -25.35 44.49
C LYS A 899 -20.17 -24.74 43.83
N ILE A 900 -20.42 -25.02 42.56
CA ILE A 900 -21.63 -24.56 41.85
C ILE A 900 -22.89 -25.11 42.53
N LEU A 901 -22.94 -26.40 42.82
CA LEU A 901 -24.06 -27.05 43.50
C LEU A 901 -24.31 -26.49 44.92
N SER A 902 -23.26 -26.02 45.61
CA SER A 902 -23.41 -25.35 46.90
C SER A 902 -24.18 -24.02 46.81
N LYS A 903 -24.20 -23.38 45.63
CA LYS A 903 -24.94 -22.15 45.33
C LYS A 903 -26.29 -22.43 44.67
N LYS A 904 -26.35 -23.40 43.76
CA LYS A 904 -27.53 -23.81 43.02
C LYS A 904 -27.66 -25.34 43.01
N PRO A 905 -28.36 -25.94 43.99
CA PRO A 905 -28.44 -27.41 44.13
C PRO A 905 -29.07 -28.17 42.95
N ASN A 906 -29.89 -27.48 42.14
CA ASN A 906 -30.61 -28.07 41.00
C ASN A 906 -30.01 -27.66 39.64
N ALA A 907 -28.75 -27.23 39.61
CA ALA A 907 -28.06 -26.90 38.36
C ALA A 907 -27.82 -28.17 37.52
N HIS A 908 -28.01 -28.06 36.20
CA HIS A 908 -27.67 -29.11 35.25
C HIS A 908 -26.29 -28.86 34.66
N PHE A 909 -25.61 -29.93 34.23
CA PHE A 909 -24.25 -29.85 33.71
C PHE A 909 -24.13 -30.56 32.36
N VAL A 910 -23.50 -29.86 31.42
CA VAL A 910 -23.03 -30.40 30.14
C VAL A 910 -21.52 -30.28 30.12
N LEU A 911 -20.83 -31.40 29.96
CA LEU A 911 -19.37 -31.49 29.95
C LEU A 911 -18.90 -31.90 28.56
N ILE A 912 -18.14 -31.02 27.91
CA ILE A 912 -17.63 -31.23 26.55
C ILE A 912 -16.19 -31.74 26.63
N SER A 913 -15.91 -32.80 25.88
CA SER A 913 -14.57 -33.38 25.72
C SER A 913 -13.54 -32.30 25.34
N PRO A 914 -12.28 -32.37 25.82
CA PRO A 914 -11.23 -31.45 25.41
C PRO A 914 -11.11 -31.34 23.89
N TRP A 915 -11.11 -30.11 23.36
CA TRP A 915 -10.95 -29.82 21.95
C TRP A 915 -9.63 -30.35 21.38
N LEU A 916 -9.65 -30.74 20.10
CA LEU A 916 -8.50 -31.21 19.34
C LEU A 916 -7.43 -30.12 19.17
N ALA A 917 -6.17 -30.53 18.94
CA ALA A 917 -5.14 -29.60 18.48
C ALA A 917 -4.38 -30.20 17.30
N LEU A 918 -4.12 -29.40 16.26
CA LEU A 918 -3.43 -29.86 15.06
C LEU A 918 -1.93 -30.11 15.31
N ASP A 919 -1.32 -30.97 14.51
CA ASP A 919 0.05 -31.49 14.68
C ASP A 919 1.15 -30.42 14.76
N ASN A 920 0.92 -29.26 14.13
CA ASN A 920 1.89 -28.18 14.07
C ASN A 920 1.66 -27.10 15.15
N ASP A 921 0.83 -27.36 16.16
CA ASP A 921 0.59 -26.42 17.25
C ASP A 921 1.89 -26.06 17.99
N PRO A 922 2.37 -24.79 17.92
CA PRO A 922 3.66 -24.40 18.48
C PRO A 922 3.68 -24.37 20.01
N TYR A 923 2.51 -24.48 20.65
CA TYR A 923 2.39 -24.44 22.11
C TYR A 923 2.42 -25.82 22.76
N THR A 924 2.22 -26.89 21.99
CA THR A 924 2.22 -28.26 22.51
C THR A 924 3.64 -28.68 22.93
N GLN A 925 3.82 -29.01 24.21
CA GLN A 925 5.13 -29.35 24.81
C GLN A 925 5.52 -30.84 24.69
N ILE A 926 4.69 -31.66 24.05
CA ILE A 926 4.83 -33.12 23.97
C ILE A 926 4.69 -33.58 22.51
N SER A 927 5.07 -34.83 22.20
CA SER A 927 4.88 -35.36 20.84
C SER A 927 3.39 -35.46 20.50
N VAL A 928 3.07 -35.40 19.21
CA VAL A 928 1.72 -35.53 18.65
C VAL A 928 1.03 -36.79 19.19
N GLU A 929 1.70 -37.94 19.14
CA GLU A 929 1.12 -39.22 19.59
C GLU A 929 0.80 -39.19 21.09
N LYS A 930 1.65 -38.53 21.89
CA LYS A 930 1.45 -38.40 23.33
C LYS A 930 0.34 -37.41 23.64
N ARG A 931 0.24 -36.31 22.90
CA ARG A 931 -0.84 -35.32 23.02
C ARG A 931 -2.19 -35.98 22.75
N ASP A 932 -2.32 -36.68 21.62
CA ASP A 932 -3.59 -37.28 21.20
C ASP A 932 -4.01 -38.40 22.16
N LEU A 933 -3.06 -39.21 22.62
CA LEU A 933 -3.32 -40.20 23.67
C LEU A 933 -3.83 -39.55 24.96
N MET A 934 -3.22 -38.42 25.38
CA MET A 934 -3.63 -37.73 26.60
C MET A 934 -5.00 -37.04 26.46
N LEU A 935 -5.28 -36.40 25.32
CA LEU A 935 -6.60 -35.83 25.04
C LEU A 935 -7.68 -36.92 25.08
N SER A 936 -7.42 -38.08 24.46
CA SER A 936 -8.31 -39.24 24.52
C SER A 936 -8.50 -39.77 25.94
N GLN A 937 -7.43 -39.85 26.74
CA GLN A 937 -7.51 -40.25 28.16
C GLN A 937 -8.34 -39.28 29.00
N PHE A 938 -8.20 -37.97 28.77
CA PHE A 938 -8.98 -36.95 29.49
C PHE A 938 -10.46 -37.01 29.08
N GLY A 939 -10.74 -37.13 27.78
CA GLY A 939 -12.10 -37.30 27.27
C GLY A 939 -12.80 -38.55 27.82
N GLU A 940 -12.12 -39.70 27.83
CA GLU A 940 -12.67 -40.95 28.36
C GLU A 940 -12.91 -40.88 29.88
N ALA A 941 -11.99 -40.28 30.63
CA ALA A 941 -12.18 -40.06 32.06
C ALA A 941 -13.37 -39.13 32.35
N LEU A 942 -13.58 -38.11 31.50
CA LEU A 942 -14.72 -37.20 31.58
C LEU A 942 -16.03 -37.92 31.28
N ARG A 943 -16.06 -38.77 30.25
CA ARG A 943 -17.22 -39.61 29.90
C ARG A 943 -17.63 -40.50 31.07
N LEU A 944 -16.69 -41.25 31.64
CA LEU A 944 -16.93 -42.13 32.79
C LEU A 944 -17.40 -41.34 34.03
N TYR A 945 -16.87 -40.13 34.24
CA TYR A 945 -17.32 -39.24 35.31
C TYR A 945 -18.77 -38.79 35.11
N CYS A 946 -19.14 -38.40 33.88
CA CYS A 946 -20.51 -37.99 33.53
C CYS A 946 -21.50 -39.14 33.71
N GLU A 947 -21.18 -40.35 33.24
CA GLU A 947 -22.02 -41.54 33.40
C GLU A 947 -22.27 -41.87 34.88
N LYS A 948 -21.25 -41.73 35.73
CA LYS A 948 -21.37 -41.95 37.17
C LYS A 948 -22.24 -40.90 37.86
N LYS A 949 -22.30 -39.69 37.33
CA LYS A 949 -22.99 -38.54 37.94
C LYS A 949 -24.33 -38.20 37.29
N ASP A 950 -24.70 -38.88 36.21
CA ASP A 950 -25.87 -38.59 35.38
C ASP A 950 -25.83 -37.16 34.79
N TYR A 951 -24.65 -36.76 34.29
CA TYR A 951 -24.44 -35.50 33.57
C TYR A 951 -24.39 -35.74 32.06
N CYS A 952 -24.73 -34.71 31.27
CA CYS A 952 -24.65 -34.79 29.81
C CYS A 952 -23.18 -34.68 29.36
N PHE A 953 -22.68 -35.70 28.66
CA PHE A 953 -21.36 -35.71 28.05
C PHE A 953 -21.46 -35.50 26.54
N ILE A 954 -20.55 -34.70 25.97
CA ILE A 954 -20.51 -34.42 24.53
C ILE A 954 -19.07 -34.55 24.03
N ASP A 955 -18.86 -35.31 22.96
CA ASP A 955 -17.57 -35.39 22.26
C ASP A 955 -17.71 -35.07 20.78
N PRO A 956 -17.54 -33.80 20.37
CA PRO A 956 -17.71 -33.39 18.99
C PRO A 956 -16.50 -33.74 18.11
N ASN A 957 -15.38 -34.14 18.72
CA ASN A 957 -14.10 -34.31 18.04
C ASN A 957 -14.14 -35.34 16.89
N PRO A 958 -14.73 -36.55 17.02
CA PRO A 958 -14.74 -37.52 15.93
C PRO A 958 -15.44 -37.01 14.66
N ALA A 959 -16.52 -36.25 14.82
CA ALA A 959 -17.26 -35.68 13.69
C ALA A 959 -16.50 -34.51 13.03
N ILE A 960 -15.71 -33.77 13.81
CA ILE A 960 -14.87 -32.67 13.33
C ILE A 960 -13.63 -33.22 12.61
N ASP A 961 -12.99 -34.26 13.15
CA ASP A 961 -11.88 -34.96 12.50
C ASP A 961 -12.31 -35.53 11.15
N GLU A 962 -13.50 -36.15 11.06
CA GLU A 962 -14.05 -36.62 9.80
C GLU A 962 -14.21 -35.48 8.76
N MET A 963 -14.59 -34.29 9.23
CA MET A 963 -14.69 -33.11 8.36
C MET A 963 -13.32 -32.61 7.91
N PHE A 964 -12.33 -32.57 8.80
CA PHE A 964 -10.95 -32.17 8.49
C PHE A 964 -10.22 -33.16 7.58
N LEU A 965 -10.66 -34.42 7.52
CA LEU A 965 -10.19 -35.37 6.51
C LEU A 965 -10.72 -35.07 5.10
N ARG A 966 -11.85 -34.37 4.98
CA ARG A 966 -12.50 -34.05 3.69
C ARG A 966 -12.23 -32.63 3.22
N CYS A 967 -11.96 -31.71 4.14
CA CYS A 967 -11.78 -30.28 3.90
C CYS A 967 -10.52 -29.77 4.59
N SER A 968 -9.88 -28.73 4.05
CA SER A 968 -8.72 -28.13 4.70
C SER A 968 -9.10 -27.48 6.05
N PRO A 969 -8.38 -27.77 7.16
CA PRO A 969 -8.67 -27.17 8.46
C PRO A 969 -8.56 -25.64 8.48
N SER A 970 -7.71 -25.04 7.64
CA SER A 970 -7.56 -23.57 7.55
C SER A 970 -8.83 -22.85 7.07
N LYS A 971 -9.81 -23.59 6.53
CA LYS A 971 -11.14 -23.05 6.24
C LYS A 971 -11.94 -22.78 7.51
N TYR A 972 -11.69 -23.52 8.59
CA TYR A 972 -12.49 -23.50 9.82
C TYR A 972 -11.71 -22.96 11.02
N LEU A 973 -10.38 -23.05 11.01
CA LEU A 973 -9.52 -22.60 12.10
C LEU A 973 -8.66 -21.41 11.65
N ILE A 974 -8.48 -20.44 12.56
CA ILE A 974 -7.56 -19.31 12.37
C ILE A 974 -6.11 -19.76 12.56
N ASP A 975 -5.90 -20.69 13.50
CA ASP A 975 -4.61 -21.27 13.81
C ASP A 975 -4.74 -22.79 13.98
N HIS A 976 -3.90 -23.40 14.83
CA HIS A 976 -3.89 -24.84 15.04
C HIS A 976 -5.01 -25.34 15.96
N ILE A 977 -5.79 -24.46 16.59
CA ILE A 977 -6.86 -24.85 17.52
C ILE A 977 -8.14 -23.97 17.45
N HIS A 978 -8.05 -22.69 17.17
CA HIS A 978 -9.15 -21.74 17.37
C HIS A 978 -10.07 -21.69 16.15
N PRO A 979 -11.38 -21.92 16.31
CA PRO A 979 -12.34 -21.75 15.23
C PRO A 979 -12.44 -20.29 14.79
N ASN A 980 -12.51 -20.06 13.48
CA ASN A 980 -12.73 -18.74 12.93
C ASN A 980 -14.15 -18.23 13.18
N ALA A 981 -14.34 -16.92 13.10
CA ALA A 981 -15.59 -16.24 13.47
C ALA A 981 -16.78 -16.54 12.53
N SER A 982 -16.51 -17.22 11.40
CA SER A 982 -17.52 -17.56 10.39
C SER A 982 -17.91 -19.04 10.45
N VAL A 983 -17.35 -19.87 9.57
CA VAL A 983 -17.74 -21.27 9.41
C VAL A 983 -17.21 -22.17 10.53
N GLY A 984 -16.13 -21.77 11.21
CA GLY A 984 -15.50 -22.49 12.30
C GLY A 984 -16.40 -22.61 13.53
N ILE A 985 -16.87 -21.47 14.04
CA ILE A 985 -17.79 -21.47 15.20
C ILE A 985 -19.07 -22.24 14.89
N ASN A 986 -19.64 -22.08 13.68
CA ASN A 986 -20.86 -22.75 13.26
C ASN A 986 -20.68 -24.28 13.19
N LEU A 987 -19.57 -24.75 12.64
CA LEU A 987 -19.23 -26.17 12.63
C LEU A 987 -19.18 -26.72 14.06
N TYR A 988 -18.51 -25.99 14.96
CA TYR A 988 -18.40 -26.44 16.35
C TYR A 988 -19.76 -26.46 17.06
N SER A 989 -20.57 -25.39 16.94
CA SER A 989 -21.94 -25.34 17.49
C SER A 989 -22.77 -26.52 17.00
N GLU A 990 -22.72 -26.80 15.70
CA GLU A 990 -23.48 -27.88 15.07
C GLU A 990 -23.07 -29.23 15.63
N LYS A 991 -21.76 -29.53 15.67
CA LYS A 991 -21.28 -30.84 16.13
C LYS A 991 -21.51 -31.06 17.62
N VAL A 992 -21.44 -30.00 18.43
CA VAL A 992 -21.85 -30.06 19.85
C VAL A 992 -23.33 -30.38 19.98
N LEU A 993 -24.20 -29.72 19.21
CA LEU A 993 -25.65 -29.93 19.31
C LEU A 993 -26.11 -31.31 18.80
N THR A 994 -25.47 -31.82 17.75
CA THR A 994 -25.87 -33.08 17.09
C THR A 994 -25.23 -34.34 17.66
N TYR A 995 -24.39 -34.21 18.70
CA TYR A 995 -23.78 -35.36 19.36
C TYR A 995 -24.87 -36.27 19.96
N LYS A 996 -24.72 -37.59 19.77
CA LYS A 996 -25.72 -38.61 20.13
C LYS A 996 -25.32 -39.44 21.32
#